data_AF-B7AR56-F1
#
_entry.id   AF-B7AR56-F1
#
_cell.length_a   1.000
_cell.length_b   1.000
_cell.length_c   1.000
_cell.angle_alpha   90.00
_cell.angle_beta   90.00
_cell.angle_gamma   90.00
#
_symmetry.space_group_name_H-M   'P 1'
#
loop_
_entity.id
_entity.type
_entity.pdbx_description
1 polymer ?
#
loop_
_entity_poly.entity_id
_entity_poly.type
_entity_poly.pdbx_seq_one_letter_code
_entity_poly.pdbx_strand_id
1 'polypeptide(L)'
;MKKKSVLAIEPVKPKIQEKDMLTVQEATIKDEKHLIIDLFENGEAAYRIALAADDYAHYSYGTGIWDAKTGWNNPYNTAISMAHISPAHERLLKRWTKKQKRYADGDIADEIFRYEYDISGRRDMAKQKKEQEEMEKLLAEIPDDIPQAFRSRIMNNIDVCNVIAYKRHGSCADYRCLQCGGQSSRNLRVRDPLTGISELQNVPRDGEAYICPVCKKAGRLRPIGYMNQCTAYGQEFDSVLYQTSGEKLVIRIFRTIVTRRITDSMSIDTYERGRIILTRKGDRQYIQTYSGSWIKAKNVAINALAVEYGREKAVADSMFRYCPENMYRLLNCDSSKNKNMAVIQALVTYANCPQTEALYKVGLKGICRRLMYVQGHTRKIDRSATEAAKILKLSKEDFRYLVEKAEKGHDESMTLKMIRYAVSRDISRRHYDRLQAIYETARGDEKECDMLLGYQSIDKLYNAVSRYKEEYRGKFREALREYADYLHERQAAGDDMTNEIYLRPRRLHETYTRLRIENEHKKDEMYVERMKSIYPKIPEACMKISKRYTWQQGGLMIRPAADAGEIVMEGRILHHCVGSEYQSYMKNYNNNKGYILFVRRVEAPDVPYVTVEIAGDRIRQWYGIHDTQPDREEIEGFLEGFVKHLNPKKVKASA
;
A
#
# COMPACT_ATOMS: atom_id res chain seq x y z
N MET A 1 -34.51 -12.86 23.19
CA MET A 1 -34.78 -14.28 23.40
C MET A 1 -33.85 -14.91 24.45
N LYS A 2 -34.41 -15.61 25.45
CA LYS A 2 -33.63 -16.33 26.46
C LYS A 2 -33.26 -17.73 25.98
N LYS A 3 -32.10 -17.85 25.32
CA LYS A 3 -31.58 -19.09 24.71
C LYS A 3 -31.68 -20.33 25.62
N LYS A 4 -31.31 -20.23 26.91
CA LYS A 4 -31.41 -21.35 27.87
C LYS A 4 -32.85 -21.83 28.09
N SER A 5 -33.81 -20.91 28.17
CA SER A 5 -35.23 -21.25 28.37
C SER A 5 -35.85 -21.86 27.12
N VAL A 6 -35.41 -21.40 25.93
CA VAL A 6 -35.83 -21.98 24.64
C VAL A 6 -35.28 -23.40 24.46
N LEU A 7 -34.03 -23.64 24.88
CA LEU A 7 -33.43 -24.98 24.79
C LEU A 7 -34.11 -25.99 25.73
N ALA A 8 -34.57 -25.53 26.90
CA ALA A 8 -35.22 -26.38 27.89
C ALA A 8 -36.60 -26.92 27.45
N ILE A 9 -37.17 -26.40 26.36
CA ILE A 9 -38.42 -26.91 25.80
C ILE A 9 -38.14 -28.26 25.13
N GLU A 10 -38.80 -29.32 25.56
CA GLU A 10 -38.61 -30.64 24.95
C GLU A 10 -39.09 -30.66 23.48
N PRO A 11 -38.30 -31.20 22.53
CA PRO A 11 -38.74 -31.38 21.15
C PRO A 11 -39.95 -32.31 21.05
N VAL A 12 -40.95 -31.94 20.26
CA VAL A 12 -42.06 -32.84 19.94
C VAL A 12 -41.56 -33.90 18.96
N LYS A 13 -41.48 -35.16 19.38
CA LYS A 13 -41.03 -36.23 18.49
C LYS A 13 -42.04 -36.48 17.36
N PRO A 14 -41.58 -36.68 16.11
CA PRO A 14 -42.46 -37.01 14.99
C PRO A 14 -43.14 -38.38 15.23
N LYS A 15 -44.42 -38.48 14.87
CA LYS A 15 -45.20 -39.74 14.99
C LYS A 15 -44.93 -40.75 13.87
N ILE A 16 -44.24 -40.31 12.81
CA ILE A 16 -43.91 -41.08 11.61
C ILE A 16 -42.38 -41.09 11.49
N GLN A 17 -41.81 -42.23 11.12
CA GLN A 17 -40.37 -42.38 10.85
C GLN A 17 -40.09 -42.17 9.36
N GLU A 18 -40.04 -40.91 8.92
CA GLU A 18 -39.40 -40.54 7.66
C GLU A 18 -37.96 -40.08 7.90
N LYS A 19 -37.19 -39.93 6.81
CA LYS A 19 -35.76 -39.59 6.86
C LYS A 19 -35.52 -38.23 7.54
N ASP A 20 -36.20 -37.18 7.09
CA ASP A 20 -36.08 -35.82 7.64
C ASP A 20 -37.48 -35.26 7.94
N MET A 21 -37.72 -34.82 9.18
CA MET A 21 -39.04 -34.39 9.67
C MET A 21 -38.99 -33.04 10.37
N LEU A 22 -39.99 -32.20 10.12
CA LEU A 22 -40.21 -30.95 10.87
C LEU A 22 -41.38 -31.08 11.83
N THR A 23 -41.16 -30.65 13.06
CA THR A 23 -42.21 -30.50 14.07
C THR A 23 -42.26 -29.07 14.57
N VAL A 24 -43.46 -28.61 14.90
CA VAL A 24 -43.70 -27.21 15.26
C VAL A 24 -44.56 -27.15 16.51
N GLN A 25 -44.14 -26.38 17.50
CA GLN A 25 -44.88 -26.15 18.74
C GLN A 25 -44.85 -24.67 19.14
N GLU A 26 -45.90 -24.21 19.81
CA GLU A 26 -45.93 -22.89 20.44
C GLU A 26 -45.59 -23.04 21.92
N ALA A 27 -44.73 -22.16 22.41
CA ALA A 27 -44.38 -22.09 23.83
C ALA A 27 -44.42 -20.63 24.30
N THR A 28 -44.90 -20.39 25.53
CA THR A 28 -44.85 -19.06 26.13
C THR A 28 -43.72 -19.00 27.13
N ILE A 29 -42.75 -18.11 26.90
CA ILE A 29 -41.58 -17.93 27.78
C ILE A 29 -41.63 -16.49 28.29
N LYS A 30 -41.89 -16.31 29.59
CA LYS A 30 -41.99 -14.98 30.24
C LYS A 30 -42.93 -14.03 29.50
N ASP A 31 -44.18 -14.46 29.32
CA ASP A 31 -45.25 -13.68 28.70
C ASP A 31 -45.06 -13.36 27.20
N GLU A 32 -44.01 -13.90 26.58
CA GLU A 32 -43.77 -13.81 25.14
C GLU A 32 -43.99 -15.17 24.46
N LYS A 33 -44.82 -15.17 23.41
CA LYS A 33 -45.07 -16.37 22.64
C LYS A 33 -43.92 -16.63 21.65
N HIS A 34 -43.46 -17.87 21.62
CA HIS A 34 -42.39 -18.36 20.77
C HIS A 34 -42.92 -19.53 19.92
N LEU A 35 -42.54 -19.56 18.65
CA LEU A 35 -42.72 -20.71 17.78
C LEU A 35 -41.40 -21.49 17.75
N ILE A 36 -41.44 -22.76 18.16
CA ILE A 36 -40.29 -23.66 18.16
C ILE A 36 -40.48 -24.66 17.05
N ILE A 37 -39.52 -24.72 16.15
CA ILE A 37 -39.48 -25.61 15.00
C ILE A 37 -38.26 -26.52 15.19
N ASP A 38 -38.47 -27.82 15.30
CA ASP A 38 -37.41 -28.82 15.44
C ASP A 38 -37.32 -29.66 14.16
N LEU A 39 -36.13 -29.67 13.56
CA LEU A 39 -35.74 -30.58 12.48
C LEU A 39 -35.19 -31.86 13.10
N PHE A 40 -35.76 -32.99 12.69
CA PHE A 40 -35.28 -34.33 13.03
C PHE A 40 -34.67 -34.97 11.79
N GLU A 41 -33.44 -35.46 11.91
CA GLU A 41 -32.78 -36.29 10.90
C GLU A 41 -32.67 -37.70 11.48
N ASN A 42 -33.20 -38.70 10.76
CA ASN A 42 -33.27 -40.10 11.20
C ASN A 42 -33.88 -40.31 12.62
N GLY A 43 -34.82 -39.44 13.01
CA GLY A 43 -35.51 -39.52 14.31
C GLY A 43 -34.79 -38.84 15.49
N GLU A 44 -33.62 -38.24 15.26
CA GLU A 44 -32.89 -37.45 16.26
C GLU A 44 -33.01 -35.95 15.96
N ALA A 45 -33.17 -35.11 16.99
CA ALA A 45 -33.26 -33.67 16.81
C ALA A 45 -31.91 -33.11 16.36
N ALA A 46 -31.84 -32.62 15.12
CA ALA A 46 -30.62 -32.13 14.50
C ALA A 46 -30.49 -30.61 14.62
N TYR A 47 -31.60 -29.88 14.46
CA TYR A 47 -31.63 -28.42 14.45
C TYR A 47 -32.91 -27.86 15.05
N ARG A 48 -32.81 -26.75 15.78
CA ARG A 48 -33.94 -26.01 16.34
C ARG A 48 -33.95 -24.57 15.85
N ILE A 49 -35.10 -24.12 15.38
CA ILE A 49 -35.40 -22.74 15.03
C ILE A 49 -36.43 -22.21 16.01
N ALA A 50 -36.08 -21.14 16.73
CA ALA A 50 -37.01 -20.45 17.61
C ALA A 50 -37.31 -19.07 17.02
N LEU A 51 -38.60 -18.79 16.81
CA LEU A 51 -39.11 -17.52 16.30
C LEU A 51 -39.95 -16.84 17.37
N ALA A 52 -39.74 -15.54 17.57
CA ALA A 52 -40.54 -14.66 18.41
C ALA A 52 -40.98 -13.43 17.60
N ALA A 53 -41.70 -12.50 18.20
CA ALA A 53 -42.27 -11.36 17.46
C ALA A 53 -41.21 -10.39 16.90
N ASP A 54 -40.10 -10.23 17.61
CA ASP A 54 -39.01 -9.31 17.31
C ASP A 54 -37.61 -9.97 17.46
N ASP A 55 -37.56 -11.30 17.61
CA ASP A 55 -36.33 -12.08 17.77
C ASP A 55 -36.42 -13.45 17.12
N TYR A 56 -35.27 -14.00 16.76
CA TYR A 56 -35.12 -15.39 16.37
C TYR A 56 -33.74 -15.89 16.78
N ALA A 57 -33.63 -17.20 16.99
CA ALA A 57 -32.36 -17.83 17.27
C ALA A 57 -32.40 -19.29 16.83
N HIS A 58 -31.26 -19.80 16.39
CA HIS A 58 -31.14 -21.19 15.96
C HIS A 58 -30.14 -21.95 16.81
N TYR A 59 -30.36 -23.25 16.97
CA TYR A 59 -29.52 -24.13 17.76
C TYR A 59 -29.26 -25.43 17.01
N SER A 60 -27.98 -25.76 16.83
CA SER A 60 -27.55 -27.05 16.28
C SER A 60 -27.25 -28.00 17.43
N TYR A 61 -27.99 -29.12 17.51
CA TYR A 61 -27.79 -30.12 18.55
C TYR A 61 -26.47 -30.86 18.40
N GLY A 62 -26.03 -31.11 17.16
CA GLY A 62 -24.75 -31.77 16.88
C GLY A 62 -23.52 -30.95 17.30
N THR A 63 -23.59 -29.62 17.22
CA THR A 63 -22.46 -28.74 17.60
C THR A 63 -22.60 -28.08 18.96
N GLY A 64 -23.81 -28.02 19.52
CA GLY A 64 -24.10 -27.31 20.77
C GLY A 64 -24.03 -25.79 20.67
N ILE A 65 -24.01 -25.24 19.45
CA ILE A 65 -23.81 -23.81 19.19
C ILE A 65 -25.13 -23.14 18.83
N TRP A 66 -25.30 -21.91 19.32
CA TRP A 66 -26.36 -21.00 18.91
C TRP A 66 -25.90 -20.09 17.79
N ASP A 67 -26.72 -19.89 16.77
CA ASP A 67 -26.50 -18.92 15.71
C ASP A 67 -27.79 -18.18 15.30
N ALA A 68 -27.70 -17.45 14.19
CA ALA A 68 -28.78 -16.68 13.57
C ALA A 68 -28.62 -16.68 12.04
N LYS A 69 -28.17 -17.81 11.47
CA LYS A 69 -27.94 -17.94 10.02
C LYS A 69 -29.26 -18.26 9.32
N THR A 70 -29.66 -17.43 8.37
CA THR A 70 -30.97 -17.52 7.72
C THR A 70 -30.86 -17.86 6.23
N GLY A 71 -31.87 -18.51 5.65
CA GLY A 71 -31.94 -18.79 4.20
C GLY A 71 -30.75 -19.61 3.70
N TRP A 72 -30.17 -19.23 2.55
CA TRP A 72 -29.01 -19.94 1.96
C TRP A 72 -27.76 -20.01 2.84
N ASN A 73 -27.64 -19.14 3.87
CA ASN A 73 -26.56 -19.19 4.85
C ASN A 73 -26.81 -20.20 5.98
N ASN A 74 -28.04 -20.70 6.13
CA ASN A 74 -28.38 -21.73 7.10
C ASN A 74 -27.89 -23.10 6.59
N PRO A 75 -27.00 -23.80 7.31
CA PRO A 75 -26.46 -25.09 6.87
C PRO A 75 -27.53 -26.19 6.75
N TYR A 76 -28.68 -26.04 7.43
CA TYR A 76 -29.81 -26.97 7.38
C TYR A 76 -30.91 -26.52 6.41
N ASN A 77 -30.72 -25.44 5.62
CA ASN A 77 -31.77 -24.89 4.75
C ASN A 77 -32.34 -25.93 3.78
N THR A 78 -31.48 -26.72 3.13
CA THR A 78 -31.89 -27.77 2.20
C THR A 78 -32.66 -28.88 2.92
N ALA A 79 -32.19 -29.30 4.10
CA ALA A 79 -32.88 -30.31 4.91
C ALA A 79 -34.27 -29.82 5.37
N ILE A 80 -34.38 -28.55 5.79
CA ILE A 80 -35.65 -27.92 6.17
C ILE A 80 -36.60 -27.82 4.98
N SER A 81 -36.10 -27.46 3.80
CA SER A 81 -36.88 -27.35 2.56
C SER A 81 -37.44 -28.72 2.11
N MET A 82 -36.64 -29.79 2.26
CA MET A 82 -37.00 -31.15 1.85
C MET A 82 -37.71 -31.97 2.94
N ALA A 83 -37.68 -31.53 4.19
CA ALA A 83 -38.23 -32.28 5.32
C ALA A 83 -39.75 -32.39 5.25
N HIS A 84 -40.26 -33.55 5.64
CA HIS A 84 -41.69 -33.77 5.72
C HIS A 84 -42.27 -33.08 6.97
N ILE A 85 -43.41 -32.41 6.80
CA ILE A 85 -44.15 -31.76 7.88
C ILE A 85 -45.59 -32.28 7.89
N SER A 86 -46.13 -32.53 9.08
CA SER A 86 -47.54 -32.91 9.16
C SER A 86 -48.45 -31.71 8.84
N PRO A 87 -49.63 -31.93 8.23
CA PRO A 87 -50.57 -30.83 7.95
C PRO A 87 -50.97 -30.00 9.19
N ALA A 88 -50.90 -30.59 10.39
CA ALA A 88 -51.17 -29.88 11.64
C ALA A 88 -50.05 -28.90 12.02
N HIS A 89 -48.79 -29.34 11.92
CA HIS A 89 -47.61 -28.48 12.19
C HIS A 89 -47.44 -27.42 11.11
N GLU A 90 -47.68 -27.75 9.85
CA GLU A 90 -47.64 -26.79 8.75
C GLU A 90 -48.67 -25.68 8.92
N ARG A 91 -49.91 -26.03 9.31
CA ARG A 91 -50.95 -25.02 9.62
C ARG A 91 -50.57 -24.12 10.81
N LEU A 92 -49.88 -24.65 11.80
CA LEU A 92 -49.42 -23.89 12.96
C LEU A 92 -48.34 -22.87 12.56
N LEU A 93 -47.33 -23.33 11.81
CA LEU A 93 -46.29 -22.48 11.24
C LEU A 93 -46.89 -21.40 10.35
N LYS A 94 -47.71 -21.81 9.36
CA LYS A 94 -48.39 -20.90 8.45
C LYS A 94 -49.28 -19.89 9.16
N ARG A 95 -49.92 -20.24 10.28
CA ARG A 95 -50.72 -19.30 11.09
C ARG A 95 -49.86 -18.21 11.72
N TRP A 96 -48.66 -18.58 12.17
CA TRP A 96 -47.72 -17.67 12.78
C TRP A 96 -47.07 -16.74 11.74
N THR A 97 -46.68 -17.29 10.59
CA THR A 97 -46.04 -16.56 9.48
C THR A 97 -47.06 -15.81 8.59
N LYS A 98 -48.36 -16.16 8.62
CA LYS A 98 -49.43 -15.62 7.73
C LYS A 98 -49.60 -14.11 7.74
N LYS A 99 -49.24 -13.44 8.84
CA LYS A 99 -49.46 -11.99 9.01
C LYS A 99 -48.66 -11.14 8.02
N GLN A 100 -47.85 -11.72 7.13
CA GLN A 100 -46.85 -11.02 6.32
C GLN A 100 -46.83 -11.42 4.81
N LYS A 101 -47.96 -11.79 4.19
CA LYS A 101 -48.01 -12.13 2.76
C LYS A 101 -47.66 -10.93 1.86
N ARG A 102 -46.44 -10.89 1.29
CA ARG A 102 -46.06 -9.98 0.19
C ARG A 102 -45.71 -10.67 -1.15
N TYR A 103 -45.50 -12.00 -1.17
CA TYR A 103 -45.13 -12.77 -2.38
C TYR A 103 -45.76 -14.17 -2.40
N ALA A 104 -45.80 -14.80 -3.58
CA ALA A 104 -46.44 -16.11 -3.85
C ALA A 104 -45.90 -17.26 -2.96
N ASP A 105 -46.70 -18.31 -2.82
CA ASP A 105 -46.48 -19.47 -1.93
C ASP A 105 -45.14 -20.16 -2.29
N GLY A 106 -44.16 -20.09 -1.38
CA GLY A 106 -42.87 -20.82 -1.46
C GLY A 106 -42.87 -22.03 -0.54
N ASP A 107 -41.74 -22.73 -0.43
CA ASP A 107 -41.60 -23.85 0.50
C ASP A 107 -41.54 -23.40 1.98
N ILE A 108 -41.46 -24.35 2.91
CA ILE A 108 -41.46 -24.05 4.36
C ILE A 108 -40.20 -23.30 4.79
N ALA A 109 -39.05 -23.60 4.16
CA ALA A 109 -37.80 -22.91 4.44
C ALA A 109 -37.89 -21.44 4.01
N ASP A 110 -38.50 -21.16 2.86
CA ASP A 110 -38.79 -19.81 2.40
C ASP A 110 -39.71 -19.04 3.36
N GLU A 111 -40.74 -19.69 3.91
CA GLU A 111 -41.64 -19.05 4.89
C GLU A 111 -40.91 -18.65 6.17
N ILE A 112 -40.07 -19.54 6.71
CA ILE A 112 -39.25 -19.26 7.90
C ILE A 112 -38.27 -18.12 7.60
N PHE A 113 -37.54 -18.21 6.49
CA PHE A 113 -36.58 -17.20 6.06
C PHE A 113 -37.21 -15.82 5.92
N ARG A 114 -38.39 -15.72 5.29
CA ARG A 114 -39.11 -14.44 5.12
C ARG A 114 -39.43 -13.79 6.48
N TYR A 115 -39.84 -14.59 7.46
CA TYR A 115 -40.14 -14.09 8.80
C TYR A 115 -38.89 -13.59 9.53
N GLU A 116 -37.80 -14.35 9.47
CA GLU A 116 -36.50 -13.98 10.05
C GLU A 116 -35.90 -12.73 9.37
N TYR A 117 -36.08 -12.61 8.06
CA TYR A 117 -35.64 -11.46 7.27
C TYR A 117 -36.39 -10.19 7.68
N ASP A 118 -37.71 -10.26 7.87
CA ASP A 118 -38.51 -9.13 8.37
C ASP A 118 -38.10 -8.71 9.78
N ILE A 119 -37.87 -9.68 10.69
CA ILE A 119 -37.35 -9.39 12.04
C ILE A 119 -36.00 -8.68 11.95
N SER A 120 -35.09 -9.20 11.12
CA SER A 120 -33.76 -8.60 10.91
C SER A 120 -33.88 -7.18 10.37
N GLY A 121 -34.75 -6.95 9.38
CA GLY A 121 -35.03 -5.63 8.83
C GLY A 121 -35.60 -4.66 9.86
N ARG A 122 -36.56 -5.09 10.69
CA ARG A 122 -37.10 -4.28 11.80
C ARG A 122 -36.04 -3.95 12.84
N ARG A 123 -35.16 -4.90 13.19
CA ARG A 123 -34.02 -4.68 14.09
C ARG A 123 -33.03 -3.67 13.54
N ASP A 124 -32.69 -3.80 12.26
CA ASP A 124 -31.77 -2.88 11.59
C ASP A 124 -32.37 -1.48 11.52
N MET A 125 -33.65 -1.34 11.18
CA MET A 125 -34.35 -0.04 11.22
C MET A 125 -34.39 0.56 12.62
N ALA A 126 -34.70 -0.23 13.65
CA ALA A 126 -34.71 0.22 15.05
C ALA A 126 -33.31 0.65 15.52
N LYS A 127 -32.27 -0.11 15.13
CA LYS A 127 -30.87 0.23 15.39
C LYS A 127 -30.48 1.53 14.70
N GLN A 128 -30.78 1.69 13.41
CA GLN A 128 -30.51 2.91 12.66
C GLN A 128 -31.22 4.12 13.27
N LYS A 129 -32.50 3.96 13.65
CA LYS A 129 -33.26 5.00 14.32
C LYS A 129 -32.63 5.40 15.65
N LYS A 130 -32.23 4.44 16.47
CA LYS A 130 -31.52 4.71 17.74
C LYS A 130 -30.19 5.42 17.51
N GLU A 131 -29.40 4.97 16.53
CA GLU A 131 -28.12 5.61 16.19
C GLU A 131 -28.31 7.05 15.68
N GLN A 132 -29.40 7.31 14.96
CA GLN A 132 -29.79 8.63 14.48
C GLN A 132 -30.23 9.54 15.64
N GLU A 133 -31.09 9.06 16.55
CA GLU A 133 -31.51 9.78 17.75
C GLU A 133 -30.33 10.14 18.66
N GLU A 134 -29.37 9.22 18.83
CA GLU A 134 -28.12 9.49 19.56
C GLU A 134 -27.27 10.55 18.87
N MET A 135 -27.23 10.55 17.54
CA MET A 135 -26.50 11.55 16.75
C MET A 135 -27.15 12.92 16.85
N GLU A 136 -28.47 13.01 16.74
CA GLU A 136 -29.22 14.27 16.87
C GLU A 136 -29.02 14.89 18.26
N LYS A 137 -29.08 14.08 19.32
CA LYS A 137 -28.75 14.53 20.68
C LYS A 137 -27.32 15.09 20.77
N LEU A 138 -26.36 14.38 20.20
CA LEU A 138 -24.96 14.83 20.18
C LEU A 138 -24.78 16.14 19.41
N LEU A 139 -25.45 16.29 18.27
CA LEU A 139 -25.36 17.51 17.46
C LEU A 139 -26.05 18.71 18.13
N ALA A 140 -27.14 18.48 18.86
CA ALA A 140 -27.85 19.51 19.62
C ALA A 140 -27.03 20.10 20.78
N GLU A 141 -26.05 19.36 21.31
CA GLU A 141 -25.12 19.86 22.33
C GLU A 141 -24.03 20.79 21.75
N ILE A 142 -23.83 20.79 20.42
CA ILE A 142 -22.76 21.54 19.78
C ILE A 142 -23.25 22.96 19.48
N PRO A 143 -22.47 24.01 19.83
CA PRO A 143 -22.84 25.37 19.51
C PRO A 143 -23.03 25.57 18.00
N ASP A 144 -24.22 25.98 17.59
CA ASP A 144 -24.55 26.26 16.19
C ASP A 144 -24.04 27.63 15.72
N ASP A 145 -23.61 28.49 16.64
CA ASP A 145 -23.09 29.81 16.32
C ASP A 145 -21.84 29.70 15.43
N ILE A 146 -21.84 30.46 14.35
CA ILE A 146 -20.68 30.60 13.46
C ILE A 146 -20.14 32.02 13.68
N PRO A 147 -18.98 32.19 14.35
CA PRO A 147 -18.46 33.50 14.67
C PRO A 147 -18.24 34.37 13.43
N GLN A 148 -18.60 35.65 13.51
CA GLN A 148 -18.42 36.58 12.38
C GLN A 148 -16.95 36.68 11.95
N ALA A 149 -16.01 36.62 12.90
CA ALA A 149 -14.58 36.61 12.61
C ALA A 149 -14.15 35.40 11.77
N PHE A 150 -14.78 34.23 11.92
CA PHE A 150 -14.53 33.07 11.06
C PHE A 150 -15.02 33.32 9.63
N ARG A 151 -16.24 33.86 9.48
CA ARG A 151 -16.77 34.28 8.16
C ARG A 151 -15.87 35.30 7.49
N SER A 152 -15.37 36.29 8.23
CA SER A 152 -14.42 37.29 7.71
C SER A 152 -13.11 36.66 7.25
N ARG A 153 -12.56 35.66 7.96
CA ARG A 153 -11.36 34.95 7.51
C ARG A 153 -11.58 34.17 6.21
N ILE A 154 -12.75 33.54 6.05
CA ILE A 154 -13.14 32.88 4.78
C ILE A 154 -13.15 33.92 3.66
N MET A 155 -13.83 35.05 3.87
CA MET A 155 -13.90 36.13 2.87
C MET A 155 -12.52 36.69 2.51
N ASN A 156 -11.64 36.89 3.49
CA ASN A 156 -10.27 37.34 3.21
C ASN A 156 -9.50 36.36 2.31
N ASN A 157 -9.68 35.04 2.51
CA ASN A 157 -9.07 34.02 1.65
C ASN A 157 -9.67 34.01 0.23
N ILE A 158 -10.96 34.34 0.10
CA ILE A 158 -11.62 34.52 -1.21
C ILE A 158 -11.02 35.73 -1.95
N ASP A 159 -10.80 36.82 -1.23
CA ASP A 159 -10.33 38.09 -1.78
C ASP A 159 -8.92 38.00 -2.39
N VAL A 160 -8.06 37.14 -1.85
CA VAL A 160 -6.68 36.93 -2.35
C VAL A 160 -6.66 36.33 -3.77
N CYS A 161 -7.72 35.62 -4.18
CA CYS A 161 -7.80 34.96 -5.48
C CYS A 161 -8.69 35.70 -6.49
N ASN A 162 -8.82 37.03 -6.36
CA ASN A 162 -9.57 37.84 -7.30
C ASN A 162 -8.96 37.80 -8.71
N VAL A 163 -9.84 37.85 -9.71
CA VAL A 163 -9.49 37.90 -11.14
C VAL A 163 -10.04 39.19 -11.73
N ILE A 164 -9.19 39.91 -12.46
CA ILE A 164 -9.56 41.16 -13.10
C ILE A 164 -9.36 40.99 -14.60
N ALA A 165 -10.47 40.91 -15.33
CA ALA A 165 -10.46 40.75 -16.77
C ALA A 165 -10.07 42.08 -17.42
N TYR A 166 -9.25 42.07 -18.48
CA TYR A 166 -8.92 43.28 -19.21
C TYR A 166 -8.98 43.11 -20.73
N LYS A 167 -9.27 44.20 -21.45
CA LYS A 167 -9.27 44.27 -22.91
C LYS A 167 -8.58 45.55 -23.37
N ARG A 168 -7.61 45.41 -24.27
CA ARG A 168 -6.84 46.54 -24.79
C ARG A 168 -7.39 47.03 -26.13
N HIS A 169 -7.53 48.34 -26.26
CA HIS A 169 -7.99 49.04 -27.45
C HIS A 169 -7.03 50.20 -27.75
N GLY A 170 -5.96 49.91 -28.50
CA GLY A 170 -4.91 50.89 -28.79
C GLY A 170 -4.24 51.43 -27.53
N SER A 171 -4.42 52.73 -27.26
CA SER A 171 -3.90 53.43 -26.08
C SER A 171 -4.77 53.33 -24.83
N CYS A 172 -5.88 52.62 -24.86
CA CYS A 172 -6.77 52.43 -23.72
C CYS A 172 -6.86 50.96 -23.33
N ALA A 173 -7.11 50.71 -22.04
CA ALA A 173 -7.47 49.39 -21.53
C ALA A 173 -8.71 49.47 -20.65
N ASP A 174 -9.66 48.58 -20.93
CA ASP A 174 -10.84 48.36 -20.11
C ASP A 174 -10.59 47.21 -19.16
N TYR A 175 -11.03 47.36 -17.91
CA TYR A 175 -10.90 46.38 -16.85
C TYR A 175 -12.27 46.06 -16.27
N ARG A 176 -12.50 44.80 -15.95
CA ARG A 176 -13.70 44.31 -15.25
C ARG A 176 -13.27 43.41 -14.10
N CYS A 177 -13.59 43.80 -12.88
CA CYS A 177 -13.32 42.98 -11.71
C CYS A 177 -14.35 41.85 -11.63
N LEU A 178 -13.89 40.58 -11.65
CA LEU A 178 -14.79 39.43 -11.53
C LEU A 178 -15.23 39.17 -10.09
N GLN A 179 -14.89 40.05 -9.14
CA GLN A 179 -15.35 39.92 -7.77
C GLN A 179 -16.48 40.89 -7.41
N CYS A 180 -16.38 42.16 -7.80
CA CYS A 180 -17.43 43.14 -7.54
C CYS A 180 -18.23 43.57 -8.79
N GLY A 181 -17.84 43.11 -9.99
CA GLY A 181 -18.43 43.54 -11.26
C GLY A 181 -18.00 44.94 -11.71
N GLY A 182 -17.23 45.66 -10.89
CA GLY A 182 -16.77 47.01 -11.18
C GLY A 182 -15.99 47.09 -12.48
N GLN A 183 -16.33 48.06 -13.30
CA GLN A 183 -15.68 48.36 -14.57
C GLN A 183 -14.87 49.64 -14.45
N SER A 184 -13.73 49.70 -15.14
CA SER A 184 -12.90 50.89 -15.19
C SER A 184 -12.10 50.91 -16.48
N SER A 185 -11.88 52.07 -17.05
CA SER A 185 -11.03 52.26 -18.23
C SER A 185 -9.84 53.15 -17.87
N ARG A 186 -8.67 52.85 -18.43
CA ARG A 186 -7.45 53.63 -18.21
C ARG A 186 -6.78 53.96 -19.54
N ASN A 187 -6.36 55.22 -19.69
CA ASN A 187 -5.47 55.63 -20.76
C ASN A 187 -4.03 55.25 -20.41
N LEU A 188 -3.37 54.54 -21.33
CA LEU A 188 -2.01 54.03 -21.18
C LEU A 188 -0.97 55.01 -21.74
N ARG A 189 -1.39 56.05 -22.49
CA ARG A 189 -0.49 57.09 -22.99
C ARG A 189 -0.14 58.06 -21.87
N VAL A 190 1.17 58.18 -21.62
CA VAL A 190 1.74 59.22 -20.79
C VAL A 190 2.54 60.14 -21.70
N ARG A 191 2.28 61.45 -21.61
CA ARG A 191 3.03 62.45 -22.37
C ARG A 191 4.27 62.81 -21.57
N ASP A 192 5.44 62.60 -22.15
CA ASP A 192 6.70 63.06 -21.55
C ASP A 192 6.71 64.60 -21.53
N PRO A 193 6.80 65.25 -20.34
CA PRO A 193 6.79 66.69 -20.23
C PRO A 193 8.00 67.39 -20.87
N LEU A 194 9.13 66.68 -21.04
CA LEU A 194 10.40 67.21 -21.54
C LEU A 194 10.59 66.94 -23.03
N THR A 195 10.22 65.75 -23.51
CA THR A 195 10.43 65.35 -24.92
C THR A 195 9.19 65.49 -25.80
N GLY A 196 7.99 65.63 -25.19
CA GLY A 196 6.72 65.69 -25.91
C GLY A 196 6.28 64.36 -26.54
N ILE A 197 7.09 63.31 -26.43
CA ILE A 197 6.83 61.97 -26.95
C ILE A 197 5.74 61.29 -26.11
N SER A 198 4.79 60.64 -26.77
CA SER A 198 3.72 59.89 -26.11
C SER A 198 4.07 58.41 -26.08
N GLU A 199 4.47 57.92 -24.90
CA GLU A 199 4.79 56.50 -24.70
C GLU A 199 3.64 55.75 -24.01
N LEU A 200 3.54 54.45 -24.30
CA LEU A 200 2.62 53.56 -23.59
C LEU A 200 3.27 53.09 -22.29
N GLN A 201 2.77 53.57 -21.15
CA GLN A 201 3.18 53.10 -19.82
C GLN A 201 2.07 52.29 -19.15
N ASN A 202 2.45 51.42 -18.20
CA ASN A 202 1.51 50.61 -17.41
C ASN A 202 0.60 49.69 -18.27
N VAL A 203 1.15 49.15 -19.37
CA VAL A 203 0.43 48.24 -20.26
C VAL A 203 0.06 46.95 -19.49
N PRO A 204 -1.22 46.58 -19.37
CA PRO A 204 -1.65 45.42 -18.60
C PRO A 204 -1.12 44.11 -19.20
N ARG A 205 -0.50 43.28 -18.36
CA ARG A 205 0.00 41.95 -18.74
C ARG A 205 -0.76 40.84 -18.01
N ASP A 206 -0.89 39.68 -18.67
CA ASP A 206 -1.49 38.51 -18.05
C ASP A 206 -0.74 38.09 -16.78
N GLY A 207 -1.48 37.81 -15.71
CA GLY A 207 -0.95 37.41 -14.41
C GLY A 207 -0.47 38.56 -13.50
N GLU A 208 -0.36 39.78 -14.01
CA GLU A 208 0.10 40.96 -13.26
C GLU A 208 -0.90 41.33 -12.13
N ALA A 209 -0.38 41.82 -11.01
CA ALA A 209 -1.20 42.27 -9.90
C ALA A 209 -1.89 43.62 -10.23
N TYR A 210 -3.17 43.74 -9.92
CA TYR A 210 -3.95 44.96 -10.13
C TYR A 210 -4.92 45.16 -8.98
N ILE A 211 -5.12 46.42 -8.57
CA ILE A 211 -6.06 46.77 -7.50
C ILE A 211 -7.33 47.31 -8.15
N CYS A 212 -8.47 46.65 -7.90
CA CYS A 212 -9.74 47.13 -8.43
C CYS A 212 -10.06 48.53 -7.89
N PRO A 213 -10.34 49.53 -8.74
CA PRO A 213 -10.62 50.89 -8.28
C PRO A 213 -11.94 51.00 -7.52
N VAL A 214 -12.87 50.07 -7.73
CA VAL A 214 -14.19 50.04 -7.08
C VAL A 214 -14.13 49.38 -5.71
N CYS A 215 -13.80 48.09 -5.64
CA CYS A 215 -13.80 47.35 -4.37
C CYS A 215 -12.47 47.37 -3.62
N LYS A 216 -11.41 47.97 -4.20
CA LYS A 216 -10.04 48.06 -3.65
C LYS A 216 -9.36 46.71 -3.39
N LYS A 217 -9.96 45.60 -3.80
CA LYS A 217 -9.35 44.26 -3.70
C LYS A 217 -8.31 44.08 -4.79
N ALA A 218 -7.14 43.59 -4.40
CA ALA A 218 -6.10 43.16 -5.33
C ALA A 218 -6.56 41.89 -6.07
N GLY A 219 -6.17 41.74 -7.33
CA GLY A 219 -6.43 40.56 -8.15
C GLY A 219 -5.39 40.41 -9.25
N ARG A 220 -5.42 39.28 -9.95
CA ARG A 220 -4.54 39.04 -11.10
C ARG A 220 -5.25 39.39 -12.40
N LEU A 221 -4.55 40.11 -13.27
CA LEU A 221 -5.03 40.46 -14.60
C LEU A 221 -5.13 39.23 -15.49
N ARG A 222 -6.20 39.14 -16.27
CA ARG A 222 -6.42 38.09 -17.27
C ARG A 222 -7.03 38.69 -18.55
N PRO A 223 -6.56 38.38 -19.76
CA PRO A 223 -7.09 38.97 -20.98
C PRO A 223 -8.50 38.43 -21.29
N ILE A 224 -9.44 39.31 -21.67
CA ILE A 224 -10.81 38.93 -22.06
C ILE A 224 -10.82 38.00 -23.28
N GLY A 225 -9.83 38.09 -24.17
CA GLY A 225 -9.75 37.22 -25.36
C GLY A 225 -9.70 35.72 -25.05
N TYR A 226 -9.24 35.33 -23.85
CA TYR A 226 -9.23 33.93 -23.38
C TYR A 226 -10.48 33.56 -22.57
N MET A 227 -11.42 34.48 -22.38
CA MET A 227 -12.64 34.27 -21.60
C MET A 227 -13.87 34.33 -22.50
N ASN A 228 -14.48 33.16 -22.74
CA ASN A 228 -15.85 33.12 -23.26
C ASN A 228 -16.87 33.30 -22.11
N GLN A 229 -18.15 33.44 -22.44
CA GLN A 229 -19.23 33.61 -21.44
C GLN A 229 -19.34 32.43 -20.46
N CYS A 230 -18.84 31.26 -20.83
CA CYS A 230 -18.79 30.06 -20.00
C CYS A 230 -17.51 29.93 -19.16
N THR A 231 -16.55 30.85 -19.32
CA THR A 231 -15.25 30.76 -18.62
C THR A 231 -15.45 31.09 -17.15
N ALA A 232 -15.26 30.06 -16.32
CA ALA A 232 -15.42 30.13 -14.88
C ALA A 232 -14.07 29.99 -14.19
N TYR A 233 -13.69 30.98 -13.39
CA TYR A 233 -12.55 30.88 -12.49
C TYR A 233 -13.02 30.35 -11.14
N GLY A 234 -12.77 29.07 -10.91
CA GLY A 234 -13.08 28.37 -9.68
C GLY A 234 -12.00 28.58 -8.61
N GLN A 235 -12.44 28.73 -7.36
CA GLN A 235 -11.61 28.58 -6.18
C GLN A 235 -12.35 27.68 -5.20
N GLU A 236 -11.70 26.60 -4.77
CA GLU A 236 -12.27 25.68 -3.78
C GLU A 236 -11.29 25.47 -2.65
N PHE A 237 -11.78 25.54 -1.41
CA PHE A 237 -10.97 25.28 -0.22
C PHE A 237 -11.85 24.87 0.95
N ASP A 238 -11.22 24.18 1.91
CA ASP A 238 -11.85 23.85 3.17
C ASP A 238 -11.43 24.84 4.25
N SER A 239 -12.34 25.07 5.19
CA SER A 239 -12.15 25.92 6.37
C SER A 239 -12.57 25.16 7.62
N VAL A 240 -11.82 25.33 8.72
CA VAL A 240 -12.15 24.68 10.00
C VAL A 240 -12.44 25.68 11.11
N LEU A 241 -13.49 25.38 11.86
CA LEU A 241 -13.89 26.09 13.07
C LEU A 241 -13.72 25.13 14.25
N TYR A 242 -12.89 25.53 15.21
CA TYR A 242 -12.73 24.79 16.47
C TYR A 242 -13.64 25.39 17.53
N GLN A 243 -14.42 24.54 18.17
CA GLN A 243 -15.35 24.86 19.25
C GLN A 243 -15.26 23.84 20.37
N THR A 244 -15.81 24.18 21.53
CA THR A 244 -15.95 23.30 22.68
C THR A 244 -17.41 23.06 22.99
N SER A 245 -17.75 21.82 23.31
CA SER A 245 -19.07 21.43 23.82
C SER A 245 -18.86 20.57 25.07
N GLY A 246 -19.03 21.18 26.25
CA GLY A 246 -18.56 20.61 27.52
C GLY A 246 -17.06 20.30 27.46
N GLU A 247 -16.68 19.07 27.76
CA GLU A 247 -15.29 18.59 27.71
C GLU A 247 -14.81 18.19 26.30
N LYS A 248 -15.70 18.21 25.29
CA LYS A 248 -15.43 17.72 23.93
C LYS A 248 -14.79 18.83 23.09
N LEU A 249 -13.81 18.46 22.27
CA LEU A 249 -13.27 19.32 21.23
C LEU A 249 -13.99 19.02 19.90
N VAL A 250 -14.63 20.03 19.33
CA VAL A 250 -15.40 19.93 18.09
C VAL A 250 -14.67 20.67 16.99
N ILE A 251 -14.39 19.99 15.87
CA ILE A 251 -13.80 20.56 14.67
C ILE A 251 -14.85 20.50 13.57
N ARG A 252 -15.44 21.64 13.22
CA ARG A 252 -16.42 21.77 12.13
C ARG A 252 -15.69 22.12 10.84
N ILE A 253 -16.03 21.43 9.77
CA ILE A 253 -15.38 21.54 8.46
C ILE A 253 -16.39 22.11 7.47
N PHE A 254 -16.03 23.23 6.87
CA PHE A 254 -16.82 23.95 5.87
C PHE A 254 -16.13 23.88 4.52
N ARG A 255 -16.90 23.58 3.47
CA ARG A 255 -16.45 23.65 2.08
C ARG A 255 -16.88 24.99 1.52
N THR A 256 -15.95 25.72 0.91
CA THR A 256 -16.25 26.95 0.17
C THR A 256 -15.92 26.76 -1.30
N ILE A 257 -16.92 27.01 -2.15
CA ILE A 257 -16.81 26.98 -3.62
C ILE A 257 -17.10 28.38 -4.12
N VAL A 258 -16.12 29.00 -4.77
CA VAL A 258 -16.26 30.32 -5.37
C VAL A 258 -16.17 30.18 -6.88
N THR A 259 -17.19 30.66 -7.57
CA THR A 259 -17.19 30.72 -9.04
C THR A 259 -17.17 32.16 -9.47
N ARG A 260 -16.18 32.53 -10.29
CA ARG A 260 -16.08 33.88 -10.87
C ARG A 260 -16.29 33.84 -12.38
N ARG A 261 -17.21 34.66 -12.89
CA ARG A 261 -17.58 34.74 -14.31
C ARG A 261 -17.64 36.19 -14.76
N ILE A 262 -17.44 36.42 -16.05
CA ILE A 262 -17.65 37.75 -16.64
C ILE A 262 -19.10 38.21 -16.44
N THR A 263 -20.10 37.32 -16.57
CA THR A 263 -21.53 37.67 -16.50
C THR A 263 -21.95 38.12 -15.10
N ASP A 264 -21.80 37.23 -14.12
CA ASP A 264 -22.44 37.36 -12.80
C ASP A 264 -21.44 37.77 -11.71
N SER A 265 -20.21 38.12 -12.11
CA SER A 265 -19.08 38.44 -11.24
C SER A 265 -18.68 37.26 -10.35
N MET A 266 -19.30 37.08 -9.18
CA MET A 266 -18.90 36.08 -8.19
C MET A 266 -20.11 35.45 -7.50
N SER A 267 -20.15 34.12 -7.48
CA SER A 267 -21.00 33.34 -6.58
C SER A 267 -20.14 32.62 -5.53
N ILE A 268 -20.64 32.60 -4.30
CA ILE A 268 -20.00 31.91 -3.18
C ILE A 268 -21.02 30.92 -2.61
N ASP A 269 -20.66 29.65 -2.61
CA ASP A 269 -21.36 28.62 -1.86
C ASP A 269 -20.48 28.19 -0.68
N THR A 270 -21.03 28.20 0.52
CA THR A 270 -20.33 27.74 1.73
C THR A 270 -21.29 26.95 2.59
N TYR A 271 -20.96 25.68 2.81
CA TYR A 271 -21.77 24.76 3.59
C TYR A 271 -20.88 23.91 4.51
N GLU A 272 -21.49 23.43 5.60
CA GLU A 272 -20.83 22.52 6.52
C GLU A 272 -20.83 21.10 5.92
N ARG A 273 -19.64 20.55 5.70
CA ARG A 273 -19.46 19.22 5.10
C ARG A 273 -19.34 18.13 6.16
N GLY A 274 -18.79 18.46 7.32
CA GLY A 274 -18.56 17.47 8.36
C GLY A 274 -18.12 18.05 9.71
N ARG A 275 -18.20 17.20 10.73
CA ARG A 275 -17.73 17.47 12.09
C ARG A 275 -16.80 16.34 12.52
N ILE A 276 -15.70 16.69 13.19
CA ILE A 276 -14.86 15.76 13.95
C ILE A 276 -15.06 16.08 15.42
N ILE A 277 -15.63 15.15 16.16
CA ILE A 277 -15.89 15.29 17.59
C ILE A 277 -14.87 14.43 18.34
N LEU A 278 -14.04 15.06 19.16
CA LEU A 278 -12.97 14.43 19.91
C LEU A 278 -13.27 14.48 21.40
N THR A 279 -13.11 13.34 22.07
CA THR A 279 -13.34 13.20 23.51
C THR A 279 -12.16 12.50 24.20
N ARG A 280 -12.15 12.51 25.54
CA ARG A 280 -11.18 11.72 26.32
C ARG A 280 -11.64 10.25 26.36
N LYS A 281 -10.67 9.32 26.30
CA LYS A 281 -10.80 7.84 26.18
C LYS A 281 -10.71 7.28 24.76
N GLY A 282 -10.39 8.10 23.75
CA GLY A 282 -10.19 7.62 22.38
C GLY A 282 -11.47 7.51 21.55
N ASP A 283 -12.59 8.03 22.07
CA ASP A 283 -13.80 8.14 21.27
C ASP A 283 -13.69 9.37 20.37
N ARG A 284 -13.68 9.08 19.06
CA ARG A 284 -13.75 10.07 17.99
C ARG A 284 -14.93 9.74 17.10
N GLN A 285 -15.68 10.76 16.73
CA GLN A 285 -16.80 10.61 15.81
C GLN A 285 -16.58 11.51 14.60
N TYR A 286 -16.64 10.90 13.42
CA TYR A 286 -16.70 11.61 12.16
C TYR A 286 -18.15 11.64 11.72
N ILE A 287 -18.67 12.83 11.51
CA ILE A 287 -20.02 13.04 11.02
C ILE A 287 -19.90 13.84 9.73
N GLN A 288 -20.57 13.41 8.67
CA GLN A 288 -20.57 14.12 7.40
C GLN A 288 -22.00 14.31 6.90
N THR A 289 -22.20 15.30 6.05
CA THR A 289 -23.48 15.49 5.36
C THR A 289 -23.53 14.61 4.10
N TYR A 290 -24.65 13.91 3.92
CA TYR A 290 -24.96 13.14 2.71
C TYR A 290 -26.43 13.37 2.34
N SER A 291 -26.68 13.90 1.14
CA SER A 291 -28.03 14.25 0.66
C SER A 291 -28.83 15.10 1.65
N GLY A 292 -28.17 16.04 2.33
CA GLY A 292 -28.80 16.94 3.30
C GLY A 292 -28.99 16.35 4.71
N SER A 293 -28.62 15.10 4.96
CA SER A 293 -28.70 14.45 6.28
C SER A 293 -27.32 14.20 6.89
N TRP A 294 -27.22 14.26 8.22
CA TRP A 294 -26.00 13.90 8.94
C TRP A 294 -25.88 12.39 9.09
N ILE A 295 -24.71 11.84 8.74
CA ILE A 295 -24.40 10.42 8.89
C ILE A 295 -23.06 10.22 9.59
N LYS A 296 -22.94 9.14 10.36
CA LYS A 296 -21.64 8.68 10.89
C LYS A 296 -20.76 8.20 9.73
N ALA A 297 -19.50 8.60 9.76
CA ALA A 297 -18.51 8.27 8.75
C ALA A 297 -17.25 7.66 9.38
N LYS A 298 -16.40 7.05 8.55
CA LYS A 298 -15.07 6.56 8.98
C LYS A 298 -14.03 7.68 9.03
N ASN A 299 -14.21 8.71 8.21
CA ASN A 299 -13.40 9.91 8.14
C ASN A 299 -14.25 11.07 7.59
N VAL A 300 -13.73 12.30 7.66
CA VAL A 300 -14.24 13.43 6.86
C VAL A 300 -13.13 13.84 5.91
N ALA A 301 -13.41 13.84 4.61
CA ALA A 301 -12.43 14.26 3.61
C ALA A 301 -12.21 15.77 3.70
N ILE A 302 -10.94 16.16 3.89
CA ILE A 302 -10.52 17.57 3.93
C ILE A 302 -9.55 17.82 2.77
N ASN A 303 -9.89 18.76 1.91
CA ASN A 303 -9.16 19.13 0.70
C ASN A 303 -8.71 20.58 0.80
N ALA A 304 -7.38 20.79 0.75
CA ALA A 304 -6.77 22.12 0.70
C ALA A 304 -7.23 23.05 1.84
N LEU A 305 -7.04 22.62 3.09
CA LEU A 305 -7.42 23.36 4.30
C LEU A 305 -6.71 24.72 4.39
N ALA A 306 -7.40 25.80 4.02
CA ALA A 306 -6.82 27.13 3.86
C ALA A 306 -7.06 28.05 5.07
N VAL A 307 -8.17 27.86 5.78
CA VAL A 307 -8.60 28.74 6.87
C VAL A 307 -8.83 27.95 8.15
N GLU A 308 -8.30 28.45 9.27
CA GLU A 308 -8.66 27.97 10.61
C GLU A 308 -9.08 29.13 11.53
N TYR A 309 -9.94 28.82 12.50
CA TYR A 309 -10.35 29.76 13.55
C TYR A 309 -10.69 29.07 14.87
N GLY A 310 -10.36 29.70 16.00
CA GLY A 310 -10.79 29.27 17.33
C GLY A 310 -9.94 28.19 17.99
N ARG A 311 -8.91 27.67 17.32
CA ARG A 311 -8.08 26.53 17.79
C ARG A 311 -7.55 26.71 19.21
N GLU A 312 -6.81 27.79 19.46
CA GLU A 312 -6.10 28.01 20.72
C GLU A 312 -7.05 28.03 21.90
N LYS A 313 -8.12 28.83 21.80
CA LYS A 313 -9.17 28.89 22.80
C LYS A 313 -9.86 27.53 22.99
N ALA A 314 -10.30 26.89 21.91
CA ALA A 314 -11.02 25.62 22.01
C ALA A 314 -10.16 24.47 22.58
N VAL A 315 -8.87 24.44 22.27
CA VAL A 315 -7.93 23.46 22.84
C VAL A 315 -7.69 23.75 24.33
N ALA A 316 -7.51 25.01 24.71
CA ALA A 316 -7.31 25.41 26.10
C ALA A 316 -8.54 25.13 26.99
N ASP A 317 -9.74 25.39 26.46
CA ASP A 317 -11.02 25.23 27.16
C ASP A 317 -11.50 23.77 27.19
N SER A 318 -10.85 22.85 26.45
CA SER A 318 -11.21 21.43 26.40
C SER A 318 -10.21 20.54 27.14
N MET A 319 -10.49 19.23 27.18
CA MET A 319 -9.57 18.22 27.70
C MET A 319 -8.27 18.08 26.89
N PHE A 320 -8.11 18.82 25.79
CA PHE A 320 -6.94 18.80 24.91
C PHE A 320 -5.86 19.81 25.31
N ARG A 321 -6.04 20.58 26.38
CA ARG A 321 -5.08 21.60 26.84
C ARG A 321 -3.65 21.08 27.13
N TYR A 322 -3.50 19.78 27.37
CA TYR A 322 -2.20 19.14 27.59
C TYR A 322 -1.59 18.50 26.33
N CYS A 323 -2.32 18.49 25.21
CA CYS A 323 -1.79 18.05 23.93
C CYS A 323 -0.58 18.92 23.56
N PRO A 324 0.60 18.32 23.25
CA PRO A 324 1.78 19.13 22.96
C PRO A 324 1.56 20.00 21.73
N GLU A 325 1.65 21.32 21.90
CA GLU A 325 1.29 22.30 20.87
C GLU A 325 2.06 22.08 19.56
N ASN A 326 3.36 21.78 19.65
CA ASN A 326 4.24 21.62 18.50
C ASN A 326 4.34 20.16 18.00
N MET A 327 3.46 19.26 18.46
CA MET A 327 3.47 17.87 18.01
C MET A 327 3.21 17.73 16.50
N TYR A 328 2.38 18.62 15.93
CA TYR A 328 2.11 18.62 14.49
C TYR A 328 3.37 18.80 13.63
N ARG A 329 4.41 19.46 14.15
CA ARG A 329 5.68 19.70 13.45
C ARG A 329 6.49 18.41 13.21
N LEU A 330 6.12 17.31 13.87
CA LEU A 330 6.74 16.00 13.63
C LEU A 330 6.36 15.42 12.27
N LEU A 331 5.24 15.87 11.69
CA LEU A 331 4.86 15.57 10.32
C LEU A 331 5.51 16.61 9.43
N ASN A 332 6.18 16.19 8.34
CA ASN A 332 6.81 17.14 7.44
C ASN A 332 5.72 18.00 6.78
N CYS A 333 5.75 19.32 7.03
CA CYS A 333 4.71 20.26 6.61
C CYS A 333 5.32 21.33 5.69
N ASP A 334 5.67 20.99 4.46
CA ASP A 334 6.31 21.93 3.51
C ASP A 334 5.38 23.09 3.07
N SER A 335 4.10 23.08 3.48
CA SER A 335 3.15 24.16 3.20
C SER A 335 2.22 24.45 4.39
N SER A 336 1.66 25.67 4.43
CA SER A 336 0.66 26.07 5.43
C SER A 336 -0.61 25.20 5.40
N LYS A 337 -0.99 24.68 4.23
CA LYS A 337 -2.11 23.73 4.07
C LYS A 337 -1.79 22.38 4.72
N ASN A 338 -0.56 21.91 4.60
CA ASN A 338 -0.10 20.69 5.26
C ASN A 338 -0.02 20.86 6.79
N LYS A 339 0.26 22.08 7.28
CA LYS A 339 0.28 22.41 8.70
C LYS A 339 -1.08 22.18 9.37
N ASN A 340 -2.16 22.78 8.84
CA ASN A 340 -3.48 22.67 9.48
C ASN A 340 -3.98 21.22 9.51
N MET A 341 -3.70 20.45 8.46
CA MET A 341 -3.97 19.01 8.43
C MET A 341 -3.16 18.25 9.48
N ALA A 342 -1.87 18.56 9.63
CA ALA A 342 -1.02 17.96 10.66
C ALA A 342 -1.48 18.29 12.08
N VAL A 343 -2.04 19.49 12.31
CA VAL A 343 -2.64 19.88 13.59
C VAL A 343 -3.85 19.01 13.91
N ILE A 344 -4.79 18.85 12.97
CA ILE A 344 -5.94 17.95 13.16
C ILE A 344 -5.46 16.52 13.43
N GLN A 345 -4.46 16.05 12.68
CA GLN A 345 -3.89 14.72 12.90
C GLN A 345 -3.24 14.57 14.29
N ALA A 346 -2.57 15.61 14.80
CA ALA A 346 -2.02 15.64 16.15
C ALA A 346 -3.13 15.51 17.21
N LEU A 347 -4.19 16.30 17.08
CA LEU A 347 -5.35 16.27 17.99
C LEU A 347 -6.07 14.91 17.95
N VAL A 348 -6.31 14.37 16.76
CA VAL A 348 -6.90 13.03 16.58
C VAL A 348 -6.01 11.95 17.21
N THR A 349 -4.69 12.05 17.02
CA THR A 349 -3.73 11.11 17.60
C THR A 349 -3.76 11.18 19.13
N TYR A 350 -3.77 12.40 19.69
CA TYR A 350 -3.84 12.61 21.13
C TYR A 350 -5.16 12.11 21.73
N ALA A 351 -6.29 12.29 21.03
CA ALA A 351 -7.58 11.73 21.46
C ALA A 351 -7.49 10.21 21.66
N ASN A 352 -6.92 9.50 20.67
CA ASN A 352 -6.80 8.03 20.68
C ASN A 352 -5.67 7.50 21.56
N CYS A 353 -4.66 8.33 21.82
CA CYS A 353 -3.43 7.94 22.50
C CYS A 353 -2.87 9.13 23.31
N PRO A 354 -3.49 9.49 24.45
CA PRO A 354 -3.01 10.58 25.30
C PRO A 354 -1.58 10.38 25.80
N GLN A 355 -1.12 9.12 25.85
CA GLN A 355 0.26 8.73 26.17
C GLN A 355 1.33 9.44 25.32
N THR A 356 0.98 9.94 24.14
CA THR A 356 1.90 10.72 23.29
C THR A 356 2.40 11.97 23.99
N GLU A 357 1.65 12.54 24.94
CA GLU A 357 2.10 13.68 25.75
C GLU A 357 3.35 13.32 26.56
N ALA A 358 3.31 12.23 27.33
CA ALA A 358 4.44 11.81 28.16
C ALA A 358 5.66 11.48 27.28
N LEU A 359 5.46 10.75 26.18
CA LEU A 359 6.52 10.37 25.24
C LEU A 359 7.13 11.60 24.52
N TYR A 360 6.31 12.59 24.17
CA TYR A 360 6.77 13.81 23.54
C TYR A 360 7.60 14.66 24.50
N LYS A 361 7.15 14.81 25.75
CA LYS A 361 7.82 15.60 26.79
C LYS A 361 9.21 15.07 27.15
N VAL A 362 9.40 13.75 27.11
CA VAL A 362 10.71 13.10 27.33
C VAL A 362 11.60 13.08 26.08
N GLY A 363 11.15 13.66 24.96
CA GLY A 363 11.97 13.82 23.75
C GLY A 363 11.90 12.69 22.72
N LEU A 364 11.05 11.68 22.90
CA LEU A 364 10.87 10.55 21.97
C LEU A 364 10.00 10.93 20.75
N LYS A 365 10.50 11.91 19.98
CA LYS A 365 9.83 12.55 18.85
C LYS A 365 9.63 11.60 17.68
N GLY A 366 10.59 10.73 17.40
CA GLY A 366 10.51 9.72 16.33
C GLY A 366 9.40 8.69 16.58
N ILE A 367 9.21 8.26 17.81
CA ILE A 367 8.11 7.38 18.24
C ILE A 367 6.78 8.12 18.14
N CYS A 368 6.68 9.35 18.66
CA CYS A 368 5.47 10.16 18.53
C CYS A 368 5.07 10.37 17.06
N ARG A 369 6.03 10.63 16.17
CA ARG A 369 5.79 10.72 14.72
C ARG A 369 5.17 9.43 14.16
N ARG A 370 5.70 8.26 14.54
CA ARG A 370 5.14 6.96 14.12
C ARG A 370 3.73 6.74 14.66
N LEU A 371 3.45 7.16 15.89
CA LEU A 371 2.11 7.10 16.48
C LEU A 371 1.14 8.01 15.72
N MET A 372 1.58 9.18 15.25
CA MET A 372 0.75 10.07 14.44
C MET A 372 0.38 9.48 13.08
N TYR A 373 1.29 8.77 12.40
CA TYR A 373 0.98 8.12 11.11
C TYR A 373 -0.14 7.09 11.22
N VAL A 374 -0.27 6.41 12.36
CA VAL A 374 -1.36 5.46 12.62
C VAL A 374 -2.50 6.09 13.43
N GLN A 375 -2.49 7.41 13.61
CA GLN A 375 -3.48 8.16 14.39
C GLN A 375 -3.69 7.59 15.82
N GLY A 376 -2.63 7.08 16.45
CA GLY A 376 -2.69 6.46 17.77
C GLY A 376 -3.24 5.02 17.80
N HIS A 377 -3.64 4.44 16.65
CA HIS A 377 -4.14 3.07 16.56
C HIS A 377 -2.99 2.07 16.60
N THR A 378 -2.64 1.61 17.80
CA THR A 378 -1.57 0.63 17.97
C THR A 378 -1.78 -0.18 19.24
N ARG A 379 -1.38 -1.46 19.19
CA ARG A 379 -1.27 -2.37 20.34
C ARG A 379 0.14 -2.40 20.92
N LYS A 380 1.08 -1.65 20.33
CA LYS A 380 2.51 -1.66 20.68
C LYS A 380 2.84 -0.88 21.95
N ILE A 381 1.89 -0.12 22.48
CA ILE A 381 2.00 0.64 23.73
C ILE A 381 0.93 0.17 24.72
N ASP A 382 1.16 0.45 26.00
CA ASP A 382 0.14 0.36 27.02
C ASP A 382 -0.63 1.69 27.12
N ARG A 383 -1.94 1.64 26.84
CA ARG A 383 -2.84 2.80 26.87
C ARG A 383 -3.44 3.09 28.26
N SER A 384 -3.18 2.23 29.24
CA SER A 384 -3.56 2.45 30.64
C SER A 384 -2.44 3.14 31.43
N ALA A 385 -1.21 3.01 30.97
CA ALA A 385 -0.04 3.58 31.61
C ALA A 385 0.07 5.10 31.40
N THR A 386 0.63 5.78 32.41
CA THR A 386 0.96 7.22 32.39
C THR A 386 2.48 7.47 32.41
N GLU A 387 3.26 6.53 32.95
CA GLU A 387 4.73 6.58 32.98
C GLU A 387 5.32 6.15 31.63
N ALA A 388 6.22 6.96 31.05
CA ALA A 388 6.78 6.74 29.70
C ALA A 388 7.40 5.36 29.48
N ALA A 389 8.13 4.82 30.47
CA ALA A 389 8.70 3.47 30.42
C ALA A 389 7.61 2.39 30.29
N LYS A 390 6.56 2.47 31.11
CA LYS A 390 5.42 1.54 31.10
C LYS A 390 4.59 1.66 29.83
N ILE A 391 4.42 2.88 29.32
CA ILE A 391 3.76 3.13 28.03
C ILE A 391 4.42 2.31 26.92
N LEU A 392 5.76 2.26 26.88
CA LEU A 392 6.49 1.47 25.88
C LEU A 392 6.68 -0.01 26.25
N LYS A 393 6.18 -0.42 27.42
CA LYS A 393 6.33 -1.76 28.01
C LYS A 393 7.79 -2.13 28.25
N LEU A 394 8.56 -1.20 28.81
CA LEU A 394 9.98 -1.35 29.13
C LEU A 394 10.23 -1.28 30.64
N SER A 395 11.34 -1.88 31.08
CA SER A 395 11.91 -1.57 32.40
C SER A 395 12.42 -0.12 32.44
N LYS A 396 12.69 0.40 33.63
CA LYS A 396 13.23 1.76 33.80
C LYS A 396 14.64 1.88 33.20
N GLU A 397 15.45 0.83 33.32
CA GLU A 397 16.81 0.75 32.79
C GLU A 397 16.79 0.78 31.25
N ASP A 398 15.96 -0.04 30.63
CA ASP A 398 15.86 -0.11 29.17
C ASP A 398 15.29 1.17 28.58
N PHE A 399 14.35 1.79 29.28
CA PHE A 399 13.82 3.09 28.90
C PHE A 399 14.90 4.20 28.97
N ARG A 400 15.72 4.22 30.03
CA ARG A 400 16.85 5.16 30.13
C ARG A 400 17.83 5.01 28.97
N TYR A 401 18.17 3.77 28.62
CA TYR A 401 19.04 3.49 27.47
C TYR A 401 18.41 3.99 26.15
N LEU A 402 17.11 3.76 25.93
CA LEU A 402 16.41 4.27 24.75
C LEU A 402 16.50 5.79 24.63
N VAL A 403 16.26 6.51 25.73
CA VAL A 403 16.32 7.98 25.76
C VAL A 403 17.75 8.48 25.47
N GLU A 404 18.76 7.89 26.12
CA GLU A 404 20.17 8.24 25.88
C GLU A 404 20.57 8.06 24.41
N LYS A 405 20.13 6.98 23.76
CA LYS A 405 20.40 6.76 22.33
C LYS A 405 19.65 7.72 21.43
N ALA A 406 18.41 8.06 21.78
CA ALA A 406 17.64 9.08 21.07
C ALA A 406 18.35 10.45 21.11
N GLU A 407 18.89 10.85 22.27
CA GLU A 407 19.66 12.09 22.43
C GLU A 407 20.95 12.10 21.59
N LYS A 408 21.60 10.93 21.44
CA LYS A 408 22.75 10.74 20.55
C LYS A 408 22.40 10.62 19.06
N GLY A 409 21.12 10.78 18.71
CA GLY A 409 20.65 10.79 17.32
C GLY A 409 20.38 9.41 16.70
N HIS A 410 20.35 8.34 17.49
CA HIS A 410 19.94 7.01 17.00
C HIS A 410 18.44 6.97 16.69
N ASP A 411 18.03 6.13 15.73
CA ASP A 411 16.59 5.94 15.45
C ASP A 411 15.91 5.26 16.65
N GLU A 412 14.97 5.99 17.25
CA GLU A 412 14.25 5.56 18.45
C GLU A 412 13.50 4.24 18.23
N SER A 413 12.93 4.00 17.05
CA SER A 413 12.18 2.78 16.80
C SER A 413 13.08 1.59 16.54
N MET A 414 14.25 1.78 15.94
CA MET A 414 15.26 0.75 15.76
C MET A 414 15.79 0.33 17.13
N THR A 415 16.11 1.31 17.97
CA THR A 415 16.56 1.09 19.35
C THR A 415 15.49 0.38 20.19
N LEU A 416 14.22 0.83 20.12
CA LEU A 416 13.11 0.16 20.80
C LEU A 416 12.92 -1.29 20.34
N LYS A 417 13.08 -1.56 19.05
CA LYS A 417 13.02 -2.94 18.52
C LYS A 417 14.21 -3.77 18.98
N MET A 418 15.43 -3.22 18.96
CA MET A 418 16.64 -3.86 19.45
C MET A 418 16.49 -4.27 20.93
N ILE A 419 15.99 -3.38 21.78
CA ILE A 419 15.72 -3.68 23.20
C ILE A 419 14.74 -4.87 23.32
N ARG A 420 13.64 -4.86 22.56
CA ARG A 420 12.65 -5.95 22.58
C ARG A 420 13.23 -7.27 22.06
N TYR A 421 14.09 -7.21 21.06
CA TYR A 421 14.86 -8.36 20.57
C TYR A 421 15.81 -8.89 21.65
N ALA A 422 16.50 -8.00 22.36
CA ALA A 422 17.40 -8.37 23.43
C ALA A 422 16.67 -9.05 24.59
N VAL A 423 15.54 -8.47 25.02
CA VAL A 423 14.70 -9.04 26.09
C VAL A 423 14.13 -10.41 25.71
N SER A 424 13.70 -10.60 24.46
CA SER A 424 13.14 -11.89 24.03
C SER A 424 14.16 -13.02 23.93
N ARG A 425 15.45 -12.70 23.90
CA ARG A 425 16.58 -13.64 23.83
C ARG A 425 17.43 -13.65 25.11
N ASP A 426 16.92 -13.06 26.19
CA ASP A 426 17.60 -12.95 27.48
C ASP A 426 19.02 -12.34 27.39
N ILE A 427 19.20 -11.37 26.47
CA ILE A 427 20.49 -10.71 26.26
C ILE A 427 20.67 -9.62 27.33
N SER A 428 21.75 -9.77 28.11
CA SER A 428 22.13 -8.81 29.15
C SER A 428 22.41 -7.40 28.59
N ARG A 429 21.97 -6.38 29.32
CA ARG A 429 22.16 -4.95 29.01
C ARG A 429 23.62 -4.55 28.77
N ARG A 430 24.58 -5.25 29.38
CA ARG A 430 26.01 -5.00 29.17
C ARG A 430 26.44 -5.14 27.69
N HIS A 431 25.65 -5.84 26.87
CA HIS A 431 25.91 -6.01 25.44
C HIS A 431 25.10 -5.04 24.56
N TYR A 432 24.26 -4.16 25.11
CA TYR A 432 23.34 -3.33 24.31
C TYR A 432 24.05 -2.40 23.31
N ASP A 433 25.18 -1.79 23.69
CA ASP A 433 25.93 -0.93 22.76
C ASP A 433 26.47 -1.70 21.56
N ARG A 434 27.02 -2.89 21.79
CA ARG A 434 27.53 -3.78 20.75
C ARG A 434 26.39 -4.32 19.89
N LEU A 435 25.30 -4.73 20.54
CA LEU A 435 24.10 -5.22 19.88
C LEU A 435 23.43 -4.14 19.04
N GLN A 436 23.39 -2.88 19.49
CA GLN A 436 22.85 -1.75 18.72
C GLN A 436 23.57 -1.61 17.39
N ALA A 437 24.90 -1.63 17.39
CA ALA A 437 25.70 -1.52 16.17
C ALA A 437 25.44 -2.68 15.19
N ILE A 438 25.27 -3.90 15.72
CA ILE A 438 24.94 -5.09 14.93
C ILE A 438 23.53 -4.96 14.34
N TYR A 439 22.54 -4.67 15.19
CA TYR A 439 21.13 -4.59 14.83
C TYR A 439 20.85 -3.49 13.80
N GLU A 440 21.49 -2.32 13.93
CA GLU A 440 21.42 -1.23 12.94
C GLU A 440 22.05 -1.60 11.59
N THR A 441 23.09 -2.43 11.61
CA THR A 441 23.75 -2.91 10.39
C THR A 441 22.89 -3.94 9.67
N ALA A 442 22.29 -4.86 10.43
CA ALA A 442 21.25 -5.79 10.00
C ALA A 442 19.90 -5.10 9.66
N ARG A 443 19.83 -3.77 9.73
CA ARG A 443 18.63 -2.96 9.42
C ARG A 443 17.39 -3.34 10.25
N GLY A 444 17.61 -3.93 11.41
CA GLY A 444 16.58 -4.44 12.30
C GLY A 444 15.87 -5.71 11.81
N ASP A 445 16.50 -6.48 10.93
CA ASP A 445 16.07 -7.84 10.62
C ASP A 445 16.53 -8.78 11.75
N GLU A 446 15.56 -9.33 12.48
CA GLU A 446 15.84 -10.26 13.57
C GLU A 446 16.45 -11.57 13.09
N LYS A 447 16.09 -12.05 11.88
CA LYS A 447 16.65 -13.29 11.33
C LYS A 447 18.12 -13.14 10.97
N GLU A 448 18.47 -11.99 10.41
CA GLU A 448 19.85 -11.65 10.09
C GLU A 448 20.68 -11.53 11.38
N CYS A 449 20.12 -10.91 12.42
CA CYS A 449 20.78 -10.86 13.73
C CYS A 449 20.95 -12.26 14.33
N ASP A 450 19.93 -13.12 14.24
CA ASP A 450 19.99 -14.50 14.72
C ASP A 450 21.02 -15.33 13.96
N MET A 451 21.13 -15.15 12.63
CA MET A 451 22.18 -15.78 11.82
C MET A 451 23.57 -15.35 12.32
N LEU A 452 23.80 -14.03 12.45
CA LEU A 452 25.10 -13.48 12.88
C LEU A 452 25.51 -13.93 14.28
N LEU A 453 24.52 -14.04 15.19
CA LEU A 453 24.73 -14.46 16.58
C LEU A 453 24.65 -15.99 16.77
N GLY A 454 24.20 -16.74 15.76
CA GLY A 454 24.09 -18.19 15.80
C GLY A 454 25.45 -18.89 15.84
N TYR A 455 26.49 -18.26 15.28
CA TYR A 455 27.83 -18.82 15.19
C TYR A 455 28.79 -18.33 16.28
N GLN A 456 28.43 -17.28 17.02
CA GLN A 456 29.30 -16.68 18.03
C GLN A 456 28.56 -15.70 18.96
N SER A 457 29.10 -15.49 20.15
CA SER A 457 28.60 -14.47 21.07
C SER A 457 28.71 -13.05 20.49
N ILE A 458 27.86 -12.13 20.95
CA ILE A 458 27.85 -10.70 20.57
C ILE A 458 29.25 -10.08 20.66
N ASP A 459 29.99 -10.37 21.74
CA ASP A 459 31.32 -9.80 21.96
C ASP A 459 32.34 -10.32 20.96
N LYS A 460 32.32 -11.63 20.67
CA LYS A 460 33.18 -12.26 19.67
C LYS A 460 32.90 -11.68 18.28
N LEU A 461 31.63 -11.55 17.89
CA LEU A 461 31.24 -10.94 16.62
C LEU A 461 31.74 -9.50 16.53
N TYR A 462 31.41 -8.68 17.53
CA TYR A 462 31.75 -7.27 17.54
C TYR A 462 33.28 -7.06 17.47
N ASN A 463 34.04 -7.84 18.22
CA ASN A 463 35.50 -7.76 18.22
C ASN A 463 36.10 -8.27 16.91
N ALA A 464 35.60 -9.37 16.36
CA ALA A 464 36.06 -9.91 15.08
C ALA A 464 35.89 -8.87 13.96
N VAL A 465 34.69 -8.32 13.83
CA VAL A 465 34.37 -7.30 12.84
C VAL A 465 35.11 -5.98 13.11
N SER A 466 35.37 -5.66 14.38
CA SER A 466 36.16 -4.47 14.72
C SER A 466 37.59 -4.54 14.20
N ARG A 467 38.18 -5.73 14.08
CA ARG A 467 39.50 -5.90 13.45
C ARG A 467 39.46 -5.64 11.94
N TYR A 468 38.37 -6.03 11.27
CA TYR A 468 38.23 -5.80 9.83
C TYR A 468 37.97 -4.35 9.46
N LYS A 469 37.62 -3.46 10.42
CA LYS A 469 37.35 -2.03 10.15
C LYS A 469 38.45 -1.34 9.35
N GLU A 470 39.71 -1.73 9.55
CA GLU A 470 40.86 -1.17 8.83
C GLU A 470 40.76 -1.39 7.31
N GLU A 471 40.23 -2.54 6.88
CA GLU A 471 39.96 -2.85 5.46
C GLU A 471 38.87 -1.92 4.86
N TYR A 472 38.03 -1.31 5.69
CA TYR A 472 36.89 -0.47 5.28
C TYR A 472 36.97 0.96 5.83
N ARG A 473 38.18 1.54 5.85
CA ARG A 473 38.41 2.95 6.25
C ARG A 473 37.83 3.30 7.64
N GLY A 474 37.92 2.35 8.58
CA GLY A 474 37.44 2.50 9.96
C GLY A 474 35.93 2.23 10.14
N LYS A 475 35.20 1.88 9.08
CA LYS A 475 33.73 1.78 9.14
C LYS A 475 33.26 0.38 9.54
N PHE A 476 32.80 0.25 10.79
CA PHE A 476 32.23 -0.99 11.33
C PHE A 476 31.09 -1.57 10.47
N ARG A 477 30.21 -0.70 10.00
CA ARG A 477 28.99 -1.09 9.29
C ARG A 477 29.29 -1.73 7.92
N GLU A 478 30.33 -1.27 7.23
CA GLU A 478 30.75 -1.84 5.95
C GLU A 478 31.41 -3.20 6.19
N ALA A 479 32.31 -3.29 7.17
CA ALA A 479 32.93 -4.54 7.58
C ALA A 479 31.90 -5.62 8.00
N LEU A 480 30.89 -5.24 8.80
CA LEU A 480 29.87 -6.19 9.25
C LEU A 480 28.98 -6.68 8.11
N ARG A 481 28.68 -5.83 7.11
CA ARG A 481 27.89 -6.25 5.95
C ARG A 481 28.61 -7.28 5.12
N GLU A 482 29.86 -7.02 4.75
CA GLU A 482 30.64 -7.99 3.97
C GLU A 482 30.90 -9.26 4.77
N TYR A 483 31.05 -9.14 6.10
CA TYR A 483 31.14 -10.31 6.97
C TYR A 483 29.85 -11.14 6.97
N ALA A 484 28.68 -10.50 7.00
CA ALA A 484 27.40 -11.19 6.89
C ALA A 484 27.26 -11.90 5.54
N ASP A 485 27.58 -11.21 4.44
CA ASP A 485 27.56 -11.78 3.08
C ASP A 485 28.52 -12.97 2.96
N TYR A 486 29.70 -12.87 3.57
CA TYR A 486 30.67 -13.95 3.65
C TYR A 486 30.12 -15.18 4.40
N LEU A 487 29.46 -14.99 5.54
CA LEU A 487 28.84 -16.10 6.27
C LEU A 487 27.69 -16.74 5.49
N HIS A 488 26.88 -15.96 4.78
CA HIS A 488 25.82 -16.47 3.90
C HIS A 488 26.39 -17.34 2.77
N GLU A 489 27.46 -16.90 2.09
CA GLU A 489 28.12 -17.68 1.04
C GLU A 489 28.71 -19.00 1.58
N ARG A 490 29.33 -18.95 2.78
CA ARG A 490 29.84 -20.15 3.47
C ARG A 490 28.72 -21.14 3.80
N GLN A 491 27.63 -20.64 4.37
CA GLN A 491 26.48 -21.46 4.70
C GLN A 491 25.84 -22.07 3.44
N ALA A 492 25.72 -21.29 2.35
CA ALA A 492 25.17 -21.77 1.08
C ALA A 492 26.05 -22.83 0.41
N ALA A 493 27.38 -22.75 0.60
CA ALA A 493 28.33 -23.75 0.14
C ALA A 493 28.30 -25.05 0.96
N GLY A 494 27.58 -25.08 2.09
CA GLY A 494 27.53 -26.22 3.01
C GLY A 494 28.79 -26.39 3.85
N ASP A 495 29.57 -25.31 4.02
CA ASP A 495 30.79 -25.34 4.84
C ASP A 495 30.46 -25.58 6.32
N ASP A 496 31.42 -26.17 7.05
CA ASP A 496 31.30 -26.38 8.49
C ASP A 496 31.37 -25.04 9.25
N MET A 497 30.21 -24.54 9.65
CA MET A 497 30.04 -23.28 10.38
C MET A 497 30.45 -23.36 11.86
N THR A 498 31.00 -24.49 12.32
CA THR A 498 31.64 -24.59 13.65
C THR A 498 33.14 -24.30 13.60
N ASN A 499 33.74 -24.28 12.41
CA ASN A 499 35.17 -24.07 12.22
C ASN A 499 35.56 -22.59 12.45
N GLU A 500 36.35 -22.32 13.49
CA GLU A 500 36.75 -20.95 13.84
C GLU A 500 37.57 -20.25 12.74
N ILE A 501 38.32 -20.99 11.93
CA ILE A 501 39.09 -20.44 10.80
C ILE A 501 38.13 -19.88 9.74
N TYR A 502 37.05 -20.60 9.46
CA TYR A 502 36.02 -20.15 8.52
C TYR A 502 35.21 -19.01 9.10
N LEU A 503 34.85 -19.06 10.38
CA LEU A 503 34.10 -17.97 11.00
C LEU A 503 34.92 -16.69 11.12
N ARG A 504 36.25 -16.75 11.25
CA ARG A 504 37.09 -15.55 11.49
C ARG A 504 38.31 -15.52 10.56
N PRO A 505 38.11 -15.27 9.25
CA PRO A 505 39.22 -15.16 8.31
C PRO A 505 40.17 -14.04 8.72
N ARG A 506 41.48 -14.19 8.44
CA ARG A 506 42.48 -13.18 8.81
C ARG A 506 42.32 -11.87 8.05
N ARG A 507 41.93 -11.96 6.77
CA ARG A 507 41.61 -10.84 5.88
C ARG A 507 40.25 -11.09 5.27
N LEU A 508 39.26 -10.32 5.68
CA LEU A 508 37.87 -10.59 5.30
C LEU A 508 37.70 -10.38 3.80
N HIS A 509 38.13 -9.23 3.30
CA HIS A 509 37.86 -8.84 1.91
C HIS A 509 38.54 -9.77 0.91
N GLU A 510 39.82 -10.08 1.14
CA GLU A 510 40.59 -10.99 0.30
C GLU A 510 39.98 -12.40 0.28
N THR A 511 39.58 -12.91 1.45
CA THR A 511 39.02 -14.26 1.57
C THR A 511 37.63 -14.34 0.93
N TYR A 512 36.77 -13.35 1.16
CA TYR A 512 35.44 -13.29 0.57
C TYR A 512 35.50 -13.16 -0.95
N THR A 513 36.39 -12.31 -1.47
CA THR A 513 36.60 -12.15 -2.92
C THR A 513 37.03 -13.46 -3.57
N ARG A 514 37.99 -14.16 -2.97
CA ARG A 514 38.44 -15.48 -3.46
C ARG A 514 37.32 -16.51 -3.44
N LEU A 515 36.58 -16.62 -2.33
CA LEU A 515 35.44 -17.54 -2.20
C LEU A 515 34.39 -17.29 -3.29
N ARG A 516 34.09 -16.03 -3.58
CA ARG A 516 33.13 -15.66 -4.63
C ARG A 516 33.59 -16.09 -6.02
N ILE A 517 34.87 -15.88 -6.34
CA ILE A 517 35.47 -16.33 -7.60
C ILE A 517 35.38 -17.87 -7.71
N GLU A 518 35.75 -18.60 -6.66
CA GLU A 518 35.65 -20.07 -6.62
C GLU A 518 34.20 -20.56 -6.80
N ASN A 519 33.24 -19.92 -6.14
CA ASN A 519 31.81 -20.25 -6.26
C ASN A 519 31.26 -19.96 -7.65
N GLU A 520 31.70 -18.88 -8.30
CA GLU A 520 31.33 -18.54 -9.68
C GLU A 520 31.87 -19.58 -10.67
N HIS A 521 33.15 -19.98 -10.54
CA HIS A 521 33.73 -21.06 -11.33
C HIS A 521 32.99 -22.40 -11.14
N LYS A 522 32.65 -22.79 -9.91
CA LYS A 522 31.86 -24.00 -9.65
C LYS A 522 30.47 -23.96 -10.29
N LYS A 523 29.78 -22.81 -10.21
CA LYS A 523 28.47 -22.63 -10.87
C LYS A 523 28.60 -22.77 -12.38
N ASP A 524 29.69 -22.26 -12.94
CA ASP A 524 29.98 -22.36 -14.36
C ASP A 524 30.25 -23.79 -14.82
N GLU A 525 31.05 -24.55 -14.08
CA GLU A 525 31.28 -25.98 -14.33
C GLU A 525 29.98 -26.78 -14.23
N MET A 526 29.18 -26.56 -13.18
CA MET A 526 27.88 -27.22 -13.01
C MET A 526 26.89 -26.90 -14.13
N TYR A 527 26.91 -25.65 -14.64
CA TYR A 527 26.06 -25.25 -15.76
C TYR A 527 26.50 -25.91 -17.06
N VAL A 528 27.81 -25.95 -17.35
CA VAL A 528 28.36 -26.67 -18.50
C VAL A 528 27.96 -28.15 -18.47
N GLU A 529 28.12 -28.81 -17.32
CA GLU A 529 27.77 -30.24 -17.18
C GLU A 529 26.27 -30.49 -17.33
N ARG A 530 25.43 -29.62 -16.75
CA ARG A 530 23.97 -29.66 -16.96
C ARG A 530 23.61 -29.54 -18.43
N MET A 531 24.21 -28.61 -19.16
CA MET A 531 23.91 -28.40 -20.58
C MET A 531 24.35 -29.58 -21.44
N LYS A 532 25.47 -30.24 -21.11
CA LYS A 532 25.87 -31.51 -21.71
C LYS A 532 24.84 -32.63 -21.45
N SER A 533 24.27 -32.68 -20.25
CA SER A 533 23.21 -33.65 -19.90
C SER A 533 21.88 -33.39 -20.62
N ILE A 534 21.48 -32.12 -20.78
CA ILE A 534 20.23 -31.74 -21.49
C ILE A 534 20.35 -31.98 -23.01
N TYR A 535 21.54 -31.75 -23.58
CA TYR A 535 21.78 -31.86 -25.02
C TYR A 535 22.87 -32.91 -25.37
N PRO A 536 22.67 -34.19 -25.01
CA PRO A 536 23.70 -35.22 -25.11
C PRO A 536 23.97 -35.69 -26.55
N LYS A 537 23.09 -35.34 -27.51
CA LYS A 537 23.21 -35.76 -28.91
C LYS A 537 24.03 -34.79 -29.76
N ILE A 538 24.43 -33.64 -29.23
CA ILE A 538 25.24 -32.65 -29.96
C ILE A 538 26.57 -33.26 -30.45
N PRO A 539 27.35 -34.01 -29.65
CA PRO A 539 28.59 -34.63 -30.12
C PRO A 539 28.36 -35.61 -31.29
N GLU A 540 27.32 -36.45 -31.21
CA GLU A 540 26.97 -37.38 -32.28
C GLU A 540 26.52 -36.64 -33.56
N ALA A 541 25.71 -35.58 -33.40
CA ALA A 541 25.29 -34.73 -34.50
C ALA A 541 26.48 -34.02 -35.15
N CYS A 542 27.40 -33.48 -34.34
CA CYS A 542 28.64 -32.86 -34.79
C CYS A 542 29.42 -33.82 -35.69
N MET A 543 29.68 -35.05 -35.24
CA MET A 543 30.42 -36.05 -36.03
C MET A 543 29.77 -36.32 -37.40
N LYS A 544 28.43 -36.39 -37.46
CA LYS A 544 27.69 -36.63 -38.71
C LYS A 544 27.80 -35.47 -39.69
N ILE A 545 27.81 -34.23 -39.19
CA ILE A 545 27.79 -33.03 -40.02
C ILE A 545 29.20 -32.48 -40.32
N SER A 546 30.22 -32.83 -39.53
CA SER A 546 31.58 -32.27 -39.65
C SER A 546 32.14 -32.36 -41.07
N LYS A 547 31.96 -33.48 -41.77
CA LYS A 547 32.46 -33.63 -43.16
C LYS A 547 31.85 -32.64 -44.14
N ARG A 548 30.58 -32.23 -43.91
CA ARG A 548 29.84 -31.34 -44.80
C ARG A 548 30.00 -29.87 -44.40
N TYR A 549 30.02 -29.56 -43.11
CA TYR A 549 29.97 -28.20 -42.58
C TYR A 549 31.33 -27.67 -42.12
N THR A 550 32.42 -28.42 -42.35
CA THR A 550 33.78 -27.94 -42.13
C THR A 550 34.36 -27.47 -43.45
N TRP A 551 34.83 -26.23 -43.50
CA TRP A 551 35.40 -25.64 -44.70
C TRP A 551 36.39 -24.53 -44.35
N GLN A 552 37.37 -24.29 -45.23
CA GLN A 552 38.44 -23.32 -45.01
C GLN A 552 38.75 -22.60 -46.32
N GLN A 553 38.89 -21.28 -46.25
CA GLN A 553 39.30 -20.42 -47.36
C GLN A 553 39.83 -19.09 -46.81
N GLY A 554 40.86 -18.53 -47.44
CA GLY A 554 41.28 -17.14 -47.17
C GLY A 554 41.73 -16.87 -45.73
N GLY A 555 42.36 -17.84 -45.05
CA GLY A 555 42.82 -17.69 -43.65
C GLY A 555 41.72 -17.87 -42.59
N LEU A 556 40.48 -18.12 -43.01
CA LEU A 556 39.35 -18.44 -42.13
C LEU A 556 38.93 -19.91 -42.28
N MET A 557 38.47 -20.49 -41.18
CA MET A 557 37.86 -21.81 -41.15
C MET A 557 36.51 -21.77 -40.42
N ILE A 558 35.57 -22.60 -40.86
CA ILE A 558 34.30 -22.84 -40.18
C ILE A 558 34.20 -24.30 -39.79
N ARG A 559 33.73 -24.58 -38.57
CA ARG A 559 33.46 -25.94 -38.10
C ARG A 559 32.23 -25.99 -37.19
N PRO A 560 31.57 -27.14 -37.04
CA PRO A 560 30.52 -27.29 -36.04
C PRO A 560 31.06 -27.23 -34.61
N ALA A 561 30.21 -26.80 -33.67
CA ALA A 561 30.50 -26.90 -32.24
C ALA A 561 30.48 -28.38 -31.80
N ALA A 562 31.50 -28.80 -31.07
CA ALA A 562 31.78 -30.18 -30.68
C ALA A 562 30.78 -30.70 -29.65
N ASP A 563 30.44 -29.90 -28.64
CA ASP A 563 29.48 -30.28 -27.61
C ASP A 563 28.73 -29.07 -27.03
N ALA A 564 27.77 -29.37 -26.14
CA ALA A 564 26.98 -28.36 -25.45
C ALA A 564 27.83 -27.41 -24.58
N GLY A 565 28.90 -27.92 -23.97
CA GLY A 565 29.79 -27.13 -23.13
C GLY A 565 30.62 -26.14 -23.92
N GLU A 566 31.08 -26.53 -25.10
CA GLU A 566 31.81 -25.63 -26.00
C GLU A 566 30.93 -24.44 -26.44
N ILE A 567 29.65 -24.69 -26.73
CA ILE A 567 28.67 -23.64 -27.08
C ILE A 567 28.46 -22.66 -25.91
N VAL A 568 28.38 -23.18 -24.69
CA VAL A 568 28.25 -22.37 -23.47
C VAL A 568 29.47 -21.49 -23.24
N MET A 569 30.67 -22.07 -23.37
CA MET A 569 31.93 -21.34 -23.16
C MET A 569 32.13 -20.27 -24.24
N GLU A 570 31.83 -20.60 -25.49
CA GLU A 570 31.89 -19.66 -26.62
C GLU A 570 31.01 -18.43 -26.36
N GLY A 571 29.75 -18.64 -25.96
CA GLY A 571 28.84 -17.52 -25.74
C GLY A 571 29.20 -16.65 -24.54
N ARG A 572 29.79 -17.24 -23.50
CA ARG A 572 30.31 -16.49 -22.35
C ARG A 572 31.53 -15.65 -22.71
N ILE A 573 32.50 -16.21 -23.45
CA ILE A 573 33.70 -15.48 -23.88
C ILE A 573 33.35 -14.34 -24.83
N LEU A 574 32.43 -14.59 -25.77
CA LEU A 574 31.96 -13.57 -26.71
C LEU A 574 30.87 -12.65 -26.12
N HIS A 575 30.49 -12.82 -24.85
CA HIS A 575 29.45 -12.03 -24.19
C HIS A 575 28.15 -11.89 -25.01
N HIS A 576 27.74 -12.97 -25.66
CA HIS A 576 26.56 -12.98 -26.52
C HIS A 576 25.67 -14.18 -26.22
N CYS A 577 24.45 -14.12 -26.72
CA CYS A 577 23.33 -14.94 -26.30
C CYS A 577 23.47 -16.47 -26.44
N VAL A 578 24.42 -16.97 -27.22
CA VAL A 578 24.63 -18.41 -27.48
C VAL A 578 24.97 -19.18 -26.19
N GLY A 579 24.39 -20.37 -25.97
CA GLY A 579 24.66 -21.20 -24.78
C GLY A 579 23.66 -21.08 -23.62
N SER A 580 22.61 -20.27 -23.78
CA SER A 580 21.49 -20.21 -22.83
C SER A 580 20.52 -21.38 -23.02
N GLU A 581 20.10 -22.03 -21.92
CA GLU A 581 19.04 -23.07 -21.91
C GLU A 581 17.71 -22.57 -22.50
N TYR A 582 17.42 -21.28 -22.36
CA TYR A 582 16.16 -20.69 -22.83
C TYR A 582 16.11 -20.46 -24.35
N GLN A 583 17.20 -20.71 -25.06
CA GLN A 583 17.28 -20.50 -26.50
C GLN A 583 17.17 -21.82 -27.27
N SER A 584 16.52 -21.75 -28.44
CA SER A 584 16.28 -22.93 -29.25
C SER A 584 17.53 -23.45 -29.97
N TYR A 585 18.66 -22.75 -29.96
CA TYR A 585 19.84 -23.10 -30.76
C TYR A 585 20.39 -24.49 -30.41
N MET A 586 20.64 -24.76 -29.13
CA MET A 586 21.15 -26.06 -28.67
C MET A 586 20.10 -27.18 -28.82
N LYS A 587 18.82 -26.86 -28.62
CA LYS A 587 17.70 -27.77 -28.89
C LYS A 587 17.61 -28.15 -30.36
N ASN A 588 17.83 -27.20 -31.26
CA ASN A 588 17.82 -27.42 -32.70
C ASN A 588 19.02 -28.28 -33.12
N TYR A 589 20.21 -27.98 -32.56
CA TYR A 589 21.42 -28.79 -32.77
C TYR A 589 21.18 -30.23 -32.34
N ASN A 590 20.76 -30.43 -31.10
CA ASN A 590 20.51 -31.75 -30.53
C ASN A 590 19.46 -32.59 -31.31
N ASN A 591 18.57 -31.93 -32.05
CA ASN A 591 17.51 -32.57 -32.84
C ASN A 591 17.76 -32.56 -34.36
N ASN A 592 18.96 -32.18 -34.82
CA ASN A 592 19.32 -32.06 -36.25
C ASN A 592 18.40 -31.12 -37.05
N LYS A 593 17.87 -30.06 -36.43
CA LYS A 593 16.99 -29.06 -37.08
C LYS A 593 17.73 -27.80 -37.53
N GLY A 594 18.90 -27.55 -36.94
CA GLY A 594 19.80 -26.44 -37.22
C GLY A 594 21.04 -26.58 -36.37
N TYR A 595 22.17 -26.01 -36.78
CA TYR A 595 23.48 -26.22 -36.17
C TYR A 595 24.12 -24.90 -35.79
N ILE A 596 24.98 -24.93 -34.76
CA ILE A 596 25.83 -23.82 -34.38
C ILE A 596 27.24 -24.16 -34.87
N LEU A 597 27.80 -23.29 -35.72
CA LEU A 597 29.14 -23.39 -36.24
C LEU A 597 29.99 -22.24 -35.69
N PHE A 598 31.29 -22.46 -35.60
CA PHE A 598 32.27 -21.46 -35.21
C PHE A 598 33.17 -21.13 -36.38
N VAL A 599 33.28 -19.85 -36.67
CA VAL A 599 34.31 -19.31 -37.56
C VAL A 599 35.54 -18.97 -36.71
N ARG A 600 36.71 -19.32 -37.22
CA ARG A 600 38.01 -19.14 -36.58
C ARG A 600 39.02 -18.61 -37.58
N ARG A 601 40.04 -17.91 -37.09
CA ARG A 601 41.27 -17.66 -37.85
C ARG A 601 42.10 -18.94 -37.84
N VAL A 602 42.61 -19.34 -39.00
CA VAL A 602 43.40 -20.59 -39.14
C VAL A 602 44.66 -20.57 -38.27
N GLU A 603 45.24 -19.38 -38.05
CA GLU A 603 46.42 -19.17 -37.20
C GLU A 603 46.12 -19.28 -35.69
N ALA A 604 44.84 -19.18 -35.29
CA ALA A 604 44.39 -19.24 -33.90
C ALA A 604 43.05 -19.99 -33.76
N PRO A 605 43.02 -21.32 -34.05
CA PRO A 605 41.78 -22.10 -34.13
C PRO A 605 41.03 -22.25 -32.80
N ASP A 606 41.74 -22.08 -31.67
CA ASP A 606 41.18 -22.20 -30.32
C ASP A 606 40.64 -20.87 -29.76
N VAL A 607 40.81 -19.75 -30.48
CA VAL A 607 40.35 -18.43 -30.02
C VAL A 607 38.94 -18.12 -30.55
N PRO A 608 37.95 -17.87 -29.67
CA PRO A 608 36.61 -17.43 -30.06
C PRO A 608 36.61 -16.23 -30.99
N TYR A 609 35.80 -16.26 -32.05
CA TYR A 609 35.77 -15.19 -33.05
C TYR A 609 34.36 -14.86 -33.52
N VAL A 610 33.69 -15.78 -34.23
CA VAL A 610 32.30 -15.60 -34.68
C VAL A 610 31.52 -16.91 -34.55
N THR A 611 30.29 -16.82 -34.05
CA THR A 611 29.31 -17.92 -34.06
C THR A 611 28.33 -17.76 -35.21
N VAL A 612 27.93 -18.88 -35.82
CA VAL A 612 27.04 -18.93 -36.99
C VAL A 612 25.93 -19.94 -36.74
N GLU A 613 24.67 -19.51 -36.86
CA GLU A 613 23.52 -20.43 -36.88
C GLU A 613 23.17 -20.79 -38.33
N ILE A 614 23.09 -22.08 -38.62
CA ILE A 614 22.73 -22.60 -39.95
C ILE A 614 21.57 -23.59 -39.86
N ALA A 615 20.66 -23.57 -40.84
CA ALA A 615 19.60 -24.56 -40.99
C ALA A 615 19.58 -25.08 -42.43
N GLY A 616 19.87 -26.38 -42.61
CA GLY A 616 20.14 -26.93 -43.93
C GLY A 616 21.37 -26.25 -44.55
N ASP A 617 21.22 -25.65 -45.72
CA ASP A 617 22.30 -24.91 -46.40
C ASP A 617 22.15 -23.39 -46.29
N ARG A 618 21.28 -22.91 -45.40
CA ARG A 618 20.99 -21.48 -45.24
C ARG A 618 21.49 -20.99 -43.88
N ILE A 619 22.41 -20.03 -43.92
CA ILE A 619 22.82 -19.27 -42.74
C ILE A 619 21.63 -18.43 -42.26
N ARG A 620 21.30 -18.54 -40.98
CA ARG A 620 20.23 -17.80 -40.32
C ARG A 620 20.73 -16.48 -39.78
N GLN A 621 21.86 -16.51 -39.09
CA GLN A 621 22.49 -15.36 -38.44
C GLN A 621 23.92 -15.70 -38.03
N TRP A 622 24.73 -14.68 -37.80
CA TRP A 622 26.08 -14.81 -37.26
C TRP A 622 26.45 -13.59 -36.41
N TYR A 623 27.20 -13.80 -35.33
CA TYR A 623 27.62 -12.77 -34.38
C TYR A 623 28.98 -13.08 -33.76
N GLY A 624 29.75 -12.04 -33.46
CA GLY A 624 30.96 -12.06 -32.63
C GLY A 624 30.71 -11.37 -31.28
N ILE A 625 31.76 -10.78 -30.70
CA ILE A 625 31.71 -10.20 -29.35
C ILE A 625 30.54 -9.21 -29.17
N HIS A 626 29.79 -9.29 -28.06
CA HIS A 626 28.65 -8.42 -27.74
C HIS A 626 27.56 -8.34 -28.83
N ASP A 627 27.24 -9.47 -29.48
CA ASP A 627 26.26 -9.54 -30.56
C ASP A 627 26.60 -8.60 -31.76
N THR A 628 27.88 -8.30 -31.96
CA THR A 628 28.36 -7.48 -33.10
C THR A 628 28.72 -8.34 -34.31
N GLN A 629 28.94 -7.70 -35.47
CA GLN A 629 29.38 -8.35 -36.70
C GLN A 629 30.80 -7.85 -37.07
N PRO A 630 31.86 -8.38 -36.42
CA PRO A 630 33.23 -7.96 -36.70
C PRO A 630 33.65 -8.35 -38.12
N ASP A 631 34.55 -7.55 -38.71
CA ASP A 631 35.17 -7.80 -40.03
C ASP A 631 34.15 -8.21 -41.10
N ARG A 632 33.00 -7.49 -41.12
CA ARG A 632 31.77 -7.87 -41.81
C ARG A 632 31.97 -8.27 -43.27
N GLU A 633 32.72 -7.50 -44.04
CA GLU A 633 32.95 -7.78 -45.46
C GLU A 633 33.74 -9.09 -45.67
N GLU A 634 34.76 -9.33 -44.84
CA GLU A 634 35.58 -10.55 -44.87
C GLU A 634 34.74 -11.77 -44.48
N ILE A 635 33.94 -11.66 -43.40
CA ILE A 635 33.11 -12.74 -42.89
C ILE A 635 31.92 -13.03 -43.82
N GLU A 636 31.23 -12.02 -44.33
CA GLU A 636 30.13 -12.23 -45.29
C GLU A 636 30.65 -12.87 -46.57
N GLY A 637 31.78 -12.41 -47.12
CA GLY A 637 32.41 -13.02 -48.29
C GLY A 637 32.81 -14.48 -48.06
N PHE A 638 33.37 -14.79 -46.89
CA PHE A 638 33.71 -16.15 -46.49
C PHE A 638 32.44 -17.03 -46.34
N LEU A 639 31.40 -16.54 -45.67
CA LEU A 639 30.14 -17.26 -45.46
C LEU A 639 29.38 -17.50 -46.77
N GLU A 640 29.43 -16.58 -47.72
CA GLU A 640 28.89 -16.78 -49.07
C GLU A 640 29.63 -17.89 -49.82
N GLY A 641 30.97 -17.91 -49.74
CA GLY A 641 31.80 -18.98 -50.28
C GLY A 641 31.46 -20.33 -49.65
N PHE A 642 31.21 -20.36 -48.34
CA PHE A 642 30.79 -21.55 -47.62
C PHE A 642 29.43 -22.06 -48.09
N VAL A 643 28.43 -21.19 -48.26
CA VAL A 643 27.10 -21.58 -48.78
C VAL A 643 27.20 -22.12 -50.21
N LYS A 644 28.07 -21.56 -51.06
CA LYS A 644 28.36 -22.09 -52.42
C LYS A 644 28.99 -23.48 -52.34
N HIS A 645 29.92 -23.69 -51.40
CA HIS A 645 30.53 -25.00 -51.15
C HIS A 645 29.50 -26.06 -50.75
N LEU A 646 28.52 -25.70 -49.92
CA LEU A 646 27.43 -26.62 -49.52
C LEU A 646 26.48 -26.99 -50.69
N ASN A 647 26.38 -26.15 -51.73
CA ASN A 647 25.44 -26.31 -52.84
C ASN A 647 26.09 -26.25 -54.25
N PRO A 648 26.92 -27.24 -54.62
CA PRO A 648 27.62 -27.24 -55.91
C PRO A 648 26.68 -27.37 -57.14
N LYS A 649 25.41 -27.78 -56.96
CA LYS A 649 24.43 -28.00 -58.06
C LYS A 649 23.59 -26.77 -58.44
N LYS A 650 23.60 -25.66 -57.68
CA LYS A 650 22.90 -24.41 -58.08
C LYS A 650 23.74 -23.48 -58.96
N VAL A 651 25.05 -23.70 -59.06
CA VAL A 651 25.98 -22.87 -59.85
C VAL A 651 25.96 -23.23 -61.35
N LYS A 652 25.43 -24.40 -61.75
CA LYS A 652 25.33 -24.81 -63.17
C LYS A 652 24.04 -24.37 -63.90
N ALA A 653 23.15 -23.61 -63.26
CA ALA A 653 21.91 -23.12 -63.88
C ALA A 653 21.89 -21.60 -64.10
N SER A 654 23.04 -20.93 -63.93
CA SER A 654 23.20 -19.48 -64.13
C SER A 654 24.57 -19.13 -64.76
N ALA A 655 25.15 -20.07 -65.51
CA ALA A 655 26.28 -19.84 -66.41
C ALA A 655 25.82 -20.00 -67.85
#